data_AF-A0A5R8KBX4-F1
#
_entry.id   AF-A0A5R8KBX4-F1
#
_cell.length_a   1.000
_cell.length_b   1.000
_cell.length_c   1.000
_cell.angle_alpha   90.00
_cell.angle_beta   90.00
_cell.angle_gamma   90.00
#
_symmetry.space_group_name_H-M   'P 1'
#
loop_
_entity.id
_entity.type
_entity.pdbx_description
1 polymer ?
#
loop_
_entity_poly.entity_id
_entity_poly.type
_entity_poly.pdbx_seq_one_letter_code
_entity_poly.pdbx_strand_id
1 'polypeptide(L)'
;MKIIRSCHARRLRGAHKTPMPLMVRSTHHFLLAVTMLFLISGADLALGQTTRTWNGATADLNTAANWTPSGLVADGDPIRFDGGGANDSPTFDSSFQGSTGIGMGNITVTSGQTDPLNITNTGAANLIFRLANGAGIAIESGAGATSFGGGGNAFLLVLGSGTGIHSADFLNNSVNTALFNSNVTLVSGGTTTQTAAFAGTGNWTIAGPVTNNIAITKSGTGTLELNGTNNYSGLTTITGGTLKAGSSSALGSTAAGTIIEANGTLDINGQNLQGEAITVAGTITNTGATQSNALRNVTLSGNATLTGTSRWDIRGGGGTLNLAGFTAEKTGINTVAIVDSAISAGNITITAGTLSLTRSTWTSGLLTVNSTGIALFENNSTGTYSMNVALSGGTMRTIGSNTVLSGPIALTGTNTVAVATGIVQTLSGPVSGAGAITKTEAGTLVLSGTNSHSGGTIIGPGTNGILRVTNTAGLGTGAVTVNGGILELLNNGAGNNGTITHTNNVIINSGNNSTIHVGNNGANTGNTIVIGNTSFNLGNSTLNVTGANDYQLRINALLTGGGSAGTAVLNPTTANIIVGNYTNGSVARTLQLGGTSTGNIIQGNMANGGGTGVVTIHKTDNSTWSLNGNNTFSGGTSITAGTLLANNTGSTSATGTGAITLASGAILGGSGRVAPTGTNGISIQGTISPGTPGVLDGIGTFTLAPATGNATFAATGAVIFQLKSNGTNGLDITLDSLGNIATLGGTYNGTGADRLIFDATGTGLLDLTGASDGSFNVVFASGYTPMLGDAFDLLDWDNALGIDTRLLNLQSLTGYDPTWVWDDSRFVSDGVIAITTVVPEPGRAMLLIAGLAALITRRRRQVAPLQFHSAA
;
A
#
# COMPACT_ATOMS: atom_id res chain seq x y z
N MET A 1 64.70 -6.78 9.92
CA MET A 1 63.46 -7.42 10.42
C MET A 1 62.75 -6.41 11.32
N LYS A 2 61.97 -5.51 10.73
CA LYS A 2 60.49 -5.42 10.74
C LYS A 2 59.85 -4.93 12.07
N ILE A 3 59.64 -3.60 12.08
CA ILE A 3 58.46 -2.80 12.47
C ILE A 3 58.03 -2.81 13.96
N ILE A 4 58.21 -1.63 14.57
CA ILE A 4 57.69 -1.19 15.88
C ILE A 4 56.61 -0.13 15.64
N ARG A 5 55.53 -0.17 16.43
CA ARG A 5 54.49 0.87 16.55
C ARG A 5 54.80 1.83 17.71
N SER A 6 54.38 3.08 17.52
CA SER A 6 54.03 4.10 18.55
C SER A 6 55.22 4.66 19.35
N CYS A 7 55.33 5.93 19.73
CA CYS A 7 54.36 7.02 19.87
C CYS A 7 55.10 8.39 19.87
N HIS A 8 54.41 9.44 19.42
CA HIS A 8 54.50 10.87 19.82
C HIS A 8 55.84 11.64 19.89
N ALA A 9 55.91 12.69 19.05
CA ALA A 9 56.08 14.11 19.42
C ALA A 9 57.16 14.89 18.64
N ARG A 10 56.84 16.17 18.36
CA ARG A 10 57.68 17.37 18.09
C ARG A 10 57.74 17.97 16.68
N ARG A 11 57.24 19.22 16.67
CA ARG A 11 57.87 20.49 16.26
C ARG A 11 58.28 20.73 14.78
N LEU A 12 57.59 21.75 14.24
CA LEU A 12 58.10 23.01 13.67
C LEU A 12 58.93 23.03 12.35
N ARG A 13 58.31 23.75 11.40
CA ARG A 13 58.85 24.82 10.51
C ARG A 13 59.55 24.48 9.17
N GLY A 14 58.93 25.05 8.11
CA GLY A 14 59.57 25.64 6.91
C GLY A 14 59.59 24.72 5.67
N ALA A 15 59.32 25.14 4.44
CA ALA A 15 58.91 26.42 3.85
C ALA A 15 58.47 26.18 2.38
N HIS A 16 57.62 27.07 1.86
CA HIS A 16 57.41 27.47 0.45
C HIS A 16 57.16 26.43 -0.67
N LYS A 17 55.93 26.45 -1.23
CA LYS A 17 55.62 27.00 -2.58
C LYS A 17 54.11 27.03 -2.82
N THR A 18 53.62 28.18 -3.32
CA THR A 18 52.25 28.46 -3.77
C THR A 18 51.95 27.76 -5.12
N PRO A 19 50.67 27.54 -5.49
CA PRO A 19 49.86 28.57 -6.14
C PRO A 19 48.43 28.74 -5.57
N MET A 20 47.83 29.87 -5.93
CA MET A 20 46.57 30.48 -5.47
C MET A 20 45.30 29.63 -5.74
N PRO A 21 44.21 29.90 -5.00
CA PRO A 21 42.93 30.12 -5.66
C PRO A 21 42.12 31.30 -5.12
N LEU A 22 41.67 32.12 -6.08
CA LEU A 22 40.37 32.75 -6.23
C LEU A 22 39.55 33.06 -4.96
N MET A 23 39.49 34.37 -4.66
CA MET A 23 38.68 35.01 -3.64
C MET A 23 37.19 34.98 -4.04
N VAL A 24 36.39 34.16 -3.37
CA VAL A 24 34.92 34.28 -3.36
C VAL A 24 34.55 34.98 -2.04
N ARG A 25 34.12 36.23 -2.12
CA ARG A 25 33.56 36.99 -0.99
C ARG A 25 32.16 36.45 -0.68
N SER A 26 31.99 35.88 0.51
CA SER A 26 30.70 35.56 1.12
C SER A 26 30.47 36.54 2.28
N THR A 27 29.51 37.45 2.12
CA THR A 27 28.99 38.30 3.19
C THR A 27 27.75 37.65 3.78
N HIS A 28 27.84 37.18 5.02
CA HIS A 28 26.70 36.89 5.90
C HIS A 28 27.01 37.48 7.27
N HIS A 29 26.29 38.54 7.65
CA HIS A 29 26.09 38.92 9.04
C HIS A 29 24.67 39.47 9.19
N PHE A 30 23.84 38.72 9.90
CA PHE A 30 22.67 39.26 10.59
C PHE A 30 22.42 38.40 11.83
N LEU A 31 22.41 39.03 13.02
CA LEU A 31 21.27 39.05 13.96
C LEU A 31 21.76 39.32 15.40
N LEU A 32 21.50 40.52 15.94
CA LEU A 32 20.66 40.70 17.14
C LEU A 32 20.34 42.18 17.37
N ALA A 33 19.14 42.41 17.92
CA ALA A 33 18.36 43.64 17.84
C ALA A 33 18.56 44.63 19.00
N VAL A 34 17.89 45.78 18.82
CA VAL A 34 17.46 46.81 19.78
C VAL A 34 18.43 47.98 19.97
N THR A 35 17.89 49.19 19.74
CA THR A 35 18.51 50.53 19.66
C THR A 35 19.21 50.88 18.34
N MET A 36 18.43 51.03 17.27
CA MET A 36 18.82 51.94 16.18
C MET A 36 18.10 53.28 16.37
N LEU A 37 18.81 54.17 17.05
CA LEU A 37 18.72 55.61 16.89
C LEU A 37 18.71 55.92 15.38
N PHE A 38 17.65 56.58 14.90
CA PHE A 38 17.53 57.11 13.54
C PHE A 38 18.70 58.06 13.25
N LEU A 39 19.78 57.53 12.71
CA LEU A 39 20.78 58.31 11.99
C LEU A 39 20.37 58.25 10.52
N ILE A 40 19.64 59.30 10.12
CA ILE A 40 19.41 59.69 8.73
C ILE A 40 20.77 59.72 8.04
N SER A 41 21.04 58.79 7.13
CA SER A 41 22.23 58.81 6.28
C SER A 41 21.81 58.98 4.84
N GLY A 42 21.89 60.22 4.34
CA GLY A 42 21.58 60.56 2.96
C GLY A 42 21.65 62.06 2.67
N ALA A 43 22.88 62.61 2.70
CA ALA A 43 23.26 63.88 2.07
C ALA A 43 22.66 65.20 2.62
N ASP A 44 22.97 65.56 3.88
CA ASP A 44 23.07 66.98 4.26
C ASP A 44 24.39 67.56 3.73
N LEU A 45 24.47 67.77 2.41
CA LEU A 45 25.43 68.72 1.85
C LEU A 45 24.80 70.11 1.97
N ALA A 46 25.20 70.78 3.04
CA ALA A 46 24.80 72.12 3.43
C ALA A 46 24.72 73.13 2.27
N LEU A 47 23.50 73.45 1.85
CA LEU A 47 23.15 74.67 1.13
C LEU A 47 21.71 75.07 1.50
N GLY A 48 21.52 75.95 2.49
CA GLY A 48 20.30 76.78 2.63
C GLY A 48 18.90 76.12 2.70
N GLN A 49 18.79 74.80 2.88
CA GLN A 49 17.50 74.10 2.90
C GLN A 49 16.63 74.55 4.08
N THR A 50 15.34 74.75 3.81
CA THR A 50 14.35 75.14 4.81
C THR A 50 13.20 74.14 4.80
N THR A 51 12.96 73.45 5.92
CA THR A 51 11.77 72.60 6.05
C THR A 51 10.51 73.45 5.89
N ARG A 52 9.68 73.11 4.89
CA ARG A 52 8.40 73.76 4.60
C ARG A 52 7.26 72.95 5.19
N THR A 53 6.62 73.48 6.23
CA THR A 53 5.42 72.87 6.81
C THR A 53 4.18 73.42 6.14
N TRP A 54 3.31 72.52 5.66
CA TRP A 54 2.05 72.86 5.02
C TRP A 54 1.08 73.50 6.02
N ASN A 55 0.60 74.72 5.72
CA ASN A 55 -0.44 75.40 6.50
C ASN A 55 -1.79 75.51 5.73
N GLY A 56 -1.82 75.08 4.46
CA GLY A 56 -3.04 74.85 3.69
C GLY A 56 -4.04 75.99 3.59
N ALA A 57 -3.59 77.26 3.52
CA ALA A 57 -4.51 78.39 3.31
C ALA A 57 -5.31 78.26 1.99
N THR A 58 -4.72 77.66 0.96
CA THR A 58 -5.39 77.17 -0.25
C THR A 58 -4.82 75.79 -0.63
N ALA A 59 -5.37 75.14 -1.66
CA ALA A 59 -4.93 73.81 -2.08
C ALA A 59 -3.60 73.81 -2.86
N ASP A 60 -3.07 74.94 -3.30
CA ASP A 60 -1.97 74.98 -4.28
C ASP A 60 -0.57 74.87 -3.62
N LEU A 61 0.20 73.83 -3.93
CA LEU A 61 1.58 73.64 -3.46
C LEU A 61 2.53 74.75 -3.96
N ASN A 62 2.14 75.50 -4.98
CA ASN A 62 2.95 76.54 -5.61
C ASN A 62 2.69 77.93 -5.04
N THR A 63 1.85 78.05 -4.03
CA THR A 63 1.55 79.32 -3.36
C THR A 63 2.40 79.47 -2.10
N ALA A 64 3.34 80.43 -2.10
CA ALA A 64 4.31 80.64 -1.01
C ALA A 64 3.67 80.84 0.38
N ALA A 65 2.46 81.42 0.45
CA ALA A 65 1.73 81.63 1.69
C ALA A 65 1.19 80.34 2.31
N ASN A 66 1.08 79.25 1.54
CA ASN A 66 0.61 77.95 2.02
C ASN A 66 1.68 77.17 2.82
N TRP A 67 2.86 77.75 2.99
CA TRP A 67 4.00 77.14 3.67
C TRP A 67 4.43 77.96 4.88
N THR A 68 4.93 77.27 5.91
CA THR A 68 5.53 77.87 7.10
C THR A 68 6.97 77.35 7.25
N PRO A 69 7.99 78.23 7.30
CA PRO A 69 7.93 79.66 7.02
C PRO A 69 7.47 79.95 5.58
N SER A 70 6.90 81.12 5.34
CA SER A 70 6.39 81.52 4.01
C SER A 70 7.51 81.49 2.96
N GLY A 71 7.19 80.92 1.79
CA GLY A 71 8.11 80.72 0.68
C GLY A 71 7.75 79.48 -0.14
N LEU A 72 8.19 79.46 -1.40
CA LEU A 72 8.04 78.28 -2.24
C LEU A 72 8.99 77.17 -1.76
N VAL A 73 8.61 75.92 -2.02
CA VAL A 73 9.48 74.76 -1.81
C VAL A 73 10.62 74.82 -2.83
N ALA A 74 11.84 75.08 -2.36
CA ALA A 74 13.02 75.10 -3.20
C ALA A 74 13.60 73.68 -3.39
N ASP A 75 14.54 73.58 -4.32
CA ASP A 75 15.35 72.38 -4.52
C ASP A 75 16.03 71.93 -3.20
N GLY A 76 15.77 70.69 -2.80
CA GLY A 76 16.26 70.09 -1.56
C GLY A 76 15.46 70.40 -0.30
N ASP A 77 14.49 71.34 -0.33
CA ASP A 77 13.66 71.66 0.85
C ASP A 77 12.85 70.44 1.29
N PRO A 78 12.94 69.99 2.56
CA PRO A 78 12.03 68.99 3.10
C PRO A 78 10.61 69.54 3.23
N ILE A 79 9.60 68.73 2.92
CA ILE A 79 8.19 69.05 3.10
C ILE A 79 7.64 68.34 4.34
N ARG A 80 6.83 69.03 5.14
CA ARG A 80 6.14 68.45 6.31
C ARG A 80 4.64 68.73 6.26
N PHE A 81 3.83 67.69 6.44
CA PHE A 81 2.38 67.78 6.67
C PHE A 81 2.09 67.37 8.12
N ASP A 82 1.49 68.26 8.91
CA ASP A 82 1.31 68.07 10.35
C ASP A 82 -0.09 68.32 10.89
N GLY A 83 -1.09 68.40 10.00
CA GLY A 83 -2.48 68.65 10.37
C GLY A 83 -2.76 70.08 10.82
N GLY A 84 -1.76 70.98 10.79
CA GLY A 84 -1.97 72.40 11.06
C GLY A 84 -2.66 73.16 9.92
N GLY A 85 -2.87 72.52 8.77
CA GLY A 85 -3.42 73.16 7.58
C GLY A 85 -4.94 73.07 7.45
N ALA A 86 -5.55 74.04 6.75
CA ALA A 86 -7.00 74.05 6.50
C ALA A 86 -7.44 73.19 5.30
N ASN A 87 -6.49 72.65 4.52
CA ASN A 87 -6.76 71.89 3.31
C ASN A 87 -5.85 70.64 3.22
N ASP A 88 -6.44 69.45 3.25
CA ASP A 88 -5.72 68.18 3.20
C ASP A 88 -5.69 67.54 1.80
N SER A 89 -6.03 68.29 0.76
CA SER A 89 -5.99 67.84 -0.64
C SER A 89 -5.14 68.78 -1.49
N PRO A 90 -3.83 68.87 -1.21
CA PRO A 90 -2.95 69.74 -1.96
C PRO A 90 -2.85 69.34 -3.45
N THR A 91 -2.68 70.35 -4.29
CA THR A 91 -2.64 70.27 -5.74
C THR A 91 -1.34 70.89 -6.24
N PHE A 92 -0.83 70.43 -7.37
CA PHE A 92 0.27 71.08 -8.08
C PHE A 92 0.02 71.13 -9.58
N ASP A 93 0.68 72.08 -10.24
CA ASP A 93 0.70 72.23 -11.69
C ASP A 93 2.13 72.43 -12.22
N SER A 94 2.27 72.84 -13.49
CA SER A 94 3.56 73.05 -14.16
C SER A 94 4.46 74.11 -13.53
N SER A 95 3.93 74.98 -12.67
CA SER A 95 4.70 76.00 -11.97
C SER A 95 5.35 75.51 -10.68
N PHE A 96 5.17 74.23 -10.32
CA PHE A 96 5.73 73.69 -9.09
C PHE A 96 7.24 73.54 -9.19
N GLN A 97 7.99 74.17 -8.28
CA GLN A 97 9.46 74.16 -8.36
C GLN A 97 10.07 72.77 -8.19
N GLY A 98 9.41 71.88 -7.43
CA GLY A 98 9.77 70.47 -7.33
C GLY A 98 9.71 69.69 -8.65
N SER A 99 9.23 70.31 -9.74
CA SER A 99 9.29 69.76 -11.10
C SER A 99 10.60 70.09 -11.85
N THR A 100 11.47 70.95 -11.31
CA THR A 100 12.75 71.40 -11.91
C THR A 100 13.98 71.01 -11.06
N GLY A 101 15.19 71.18 -11.60
CA GLY A 101 16.43 71.09 -10.82
C GLY A 101 16.73 69.74 -10.15
N ILE A 102 17.23 69.77 -8.90
CA ILE A 102 17.55 68.56 -8.13
C ILE A 102 16.32 67.89 -7.52
N GLY A 103 15.16 68.59 -7.43
CA GLY A 103 13.94 68.08 -6.82
C GLY A 103 13.86 68.39 -5.32
N MET A 104 12.74 68.02 -4.69
CA MET A 104 12.43 68.33 -3.29
C MET A 104 13.12 67.40 -2.30
N GLY A 105 13.33 67.85 -1.06
CA GLY A 105 13.77 67.00 0.04
C GLY A 105 12.70 65.98 0.49
N ASN A 106 12.93 65.36 1.65
CA ASN A 106 12.00 64.36 2.22
C ASN A 106 10.59 64.93 2.41
N ILE A 107 9.57 64.13 2.12
CA ILE A 107 8.17 64.44 2.47
C ILE A 107 7.81 63.68 3.75
N THR A 108 7.47 64.40 4.81
CA THR A 108 7.07 63.81 6.09
C THR A 108 5.61 64.10 6.39
N VAL A 109 4.78 63.06 6.47
CA VAL A 109 3.40 63.13 6.99
C VAL A 109 3.44 62.70 8.45
N THR A 110 3.22 63.65 9.34
CA THR A 110 3.46 63.44 10.77
C THR A 110 2.20 62.90 11.46
N SER A 111 2.37 62.43 12.69
CA SER A 111 1.26 62.01 13.55
C SER A 111 0.20 63.09 13.82
N GLY A 112 0.52 64.37 13.57
CA GLY A 112 -0.46 65.46 13.65
C GLY A 112 -1.41 65.53 12.46
N GLN A 113 -1.01 65.02 11.29
CA GLN A 113 -1.87 64.97 10.09
C GLN A 113 -2.84 63.80 10.20
N THR A 114 -3.92 63.94 10.97
CA THR A 114 -4.90 62.87 11.19
C THR A 114 -5.92 62.74 10.05
N ASP A 115 -6.23 63.85 9.38
CA ASP A 115 -7.15 63.86 8.24
C ASP A 115 -6.48 63.33 6.97
N PRO A 116 -7.24 62.71 6.05
CA PRO A 116 -6.68 62.13 4.83
C PRO A 116 -5.94 63.16 3.97
N LEU A 117 -4.67 62.91 3.69
CA LEU A 117 -3.84 63.70 2.79
C LEU A 117 -3.91 63.15 1.36
N ASN A 118 -4.31 63.96 0.39
CA ASN A 118 -4.35 63.58 -1.02
C ASN A 118 -3.65 64.59 -1.94
N ILE A 119 -2.46 64.23 -2.44
CA ILE A 119 -1.66 65.09 -3.33
C ILE A 119 -2.02 64.82 -4.79
N THR A 120 -2.57 65.80 -5.51
CA THR A 120 -3.05 65.62 -6.88
C THR A 120 -2.45 66.60 -7.89
N ASN A 121 -2.45 66.19 -9.17
CA ASN A 121 -2.03 67.05 -10.28
C ASN A 121 -3.26 67.72 -10.92
N THR A 122 -3.26 69.05 -10.98
CA THR A 122 -4.28 69.87 -11.66
C THR A 122 -3.81 70.47 -12.98
N GLY A 123 -2.51 70.38 -13.29
CA GLY A 123 -1.91 70.83 -14.55
C GLY A 123 -1.99 69.80 -15.67
N ALA A 124 -1.04 69.82 -16.60
CA ALA A 124 -0.99 68.89 -17.73
C ALA A 124 -0.73 67.43 -17.30
N ALA A 125 -1.11 66.46 -18.14
CA ALA A 125 -0.76 65.07 -17.91
C ALA A 125 0.76 64.86 -17.95
N ASN A 126 1.26 63.94 -17.12
CA ASN A 126 2.67 63.55 -16.98
C ASN A 126 3.58 64.68 -16.46
N LEU A 127 3.05 65.62 -15.67
CA LEU A 127 3.88 66.57 -14.95
C LEU A 127 4.83 65.87 -13.99
N ILE A 128 5.98 66.48 -13.75
CA ILE A 128 7.01 65.91 -12.89
C ILE A 128 6.80 66.37 -11.44
N PHE A 129 6.79 65.42 -10.53
CA PHE A 129 6.90 65.62 -9.10
C PHE A 129 8.19 64.92 -8.64
N ARG A 130 9.29 65.67 -8.49
CA ARG A 130 10.64 65.10 -8.31
C ARG A 130 11.08 65.12 -6.85
N LEU A 131 11.56 63.97 -6.37
CA LEU A 131 12.32 63.85 -5.13
C LEU A 131 13.80 64.03 -5.43
N ALA A 132 14.52 64.70 -4.54
CA ALA A 132 15.96 64.84 -4.59
C ALA A 132 16.65 63.48 -4.42
N ASN A 133 17.93 63.43 -4.80
CA ASN A 133 18.76 62.25 -4.58
C ASN A 133 18.79 61.90 -3.08
N GLY A 134 18.35 60.70 -2.72
CA GLY A 134 18.27 60.27 -1.31
C GLY A 134 16.98 60.67 -0.59
N ALA A 135 16.11 61.49 -1.21
CA ALA A 135 14.86 61.89 -0.61
C ALA A 135 13.76 60.84 -0.80
N GLY A 136 12.90 60.71 0.20
CA GLY A 136 11.82 59.76 0.26
C GLY A 136 10.54 60.33 0.88
N ILE A 137 9.65 59.43 1.30
CA ILE A 137 8.37 59.77 1.93
C ILE A 137 8.25 59.01 3.24
N ALA A 138 8.10 59.73 4.35
CA ALA A 138 7.91 59.16 5.68
C ALA A 138 6.51 59.49 6.21
N ILE A 139 5.72 58.46 6.53
CA ILE A 139 4.40 58.57 7.13
C ILE A 139 4.50 58.02 8.56
N GLU A 140 4.33 58.88 9.55
CA GLU A 140 4.47 58.54 10.96
C GLU A 140 3.28 57.69 11.47
N SER A 141 3.52 56.98 12.56
CA SER A 141 2.44 56.29 13.27
C SER A 141 1.40 57.29 13.77
N GLY A 142 0.12 57.02 13.51
CA GLY A 142 -0.99 57.91 13.86
C GLY A 142 -1.43 58.88 12.75
N ALA A 143 -0.64 59.01 11.67
CA ALA A 143 -1.04 59.80 10.52
C ALA A 143 -2.27 59.21 9.79
N GLY A 144 -3.09 60.08 9.20
CA GLY A 144 -4.24 59.76 8.38
C GLY A 144 -3.89 59.04 7.08
N ALA A 145 -4.92 58.67 6.31
CA ALA A 145 -4.72 58.04 5.01
C ALA A 145 -3.94 59.00 4.08
N THR A 146 -2.86 58.51 3.48
CA THR A 146 -2.01 59.32 2.61
C THR A 146 -2.05 58.75 1.20
N SER A 147 -2.35 59.61 0.22
CA SER A 147 -2.41 59.22 -1.18
C SER A 147 -1.79 60.25 -2.11
N PHE A 148 -1.27 59.76 -3.22
CA PHE A 148 -0.71 60.53 -4.32
C PHE A 148 -1.49 60.17 -5.59
N GLY A 149 -1.93 61.16 -6.35
CA GLY A 149 -2.80 60.99 -7.51
C GLY A 149 -4.28 60.82 -7.15
N GLY A 150 -5.08 60.27 -8.06
CA GLY A 150 -6.55 60.18 -7.90
C GLY A 150 -7.31 61.42 -8.39
N GLY A 151 -6.62 62.49 -8.78
CA GLY A 151 -7.16 63.59 -9.58
C GLY A 151 -7.26 63.25 -11.08
N GLY A 152 -7.82 64.17 -11.88
CA GLY A 152 -8.10 63.94 -13.31
C GLY A 152 -6.86 63.79 -14.21
N ASN A 153 -5.69 64.29 -13.80
CA ASN A 153 -4.47 64.30 -14.61
C ASN A 153 -3.38 63.38 -14.02
N ALA A 154 -2.67 62.66 -14.89
CA ALA A 154 -1.55 61.80 -14.49
C ALA A 154 -0.28 62.60 -14.17
N PHE A 155 0.62 62.05 -13.36
CA PHE A 155 1.94 62.64 -13.12
C PHE A 155 3.03 61.60 -12.88
N LEU A 156 4.28 62.03 -13.02
CA LEU A 156 5.49 61.23 -12.81
C LEU A 156 6.06 61.53 -11.43
N LEU A 157 6.11 60.54 -10.54
CA LEU A 157 6.91 60.61 -9.33
C LEU A 157 8.35 60.23 -9.72
N VAL A 158 9.21 61.23 -9.83
CA VAL A 158 10.59 61.05 -10.29
C VAL A 158 11.52 60.92 -9.09
N LEU A 159 12.27 59.82 -9.04
CA LEU A 159 13.30 59.59 -8.02
C LEU A 159 14.59 60.26 -8.50
N GLY A 160 15.16 61.17 -7.71
CA GLY A 160 16.45 61.80 -7.98
C GLY A 160 16.52 62.70 -9.23
N SER A 161 17.68 63.33 -9.41
CA SER A 161 17.99 64.25 -10.52
C SER A 161 18.85 63.65 -11.63
N GLY A 162 19.20 62.36 -11.49
CA GLY A 162 19.75 61.53 -12.57
C GLY A 162 21.25 61.30 -12.60
N THR A 163 22.01 61.77 -11.60
CA THR A 163 23.44 61.47 -11.45
C THR A 163 23.70 60.61 -10.20
N GLY A 164 24.21 59.38 -10.38
CA GLY A 164 24.62 58.49 -9.28
C GLY A 164 23.58 57.43 -8.90
N ILE A 165 23.96 56.52 -8.00
CA ILE A 165 23.07 55.51 -7.43
C ILE A 165 22.56 56.06 -6.10
N HIS A 166 21.23 56.16 -5.95
CA HIS A 166 20.58 56.70 -4.75
C HIS A 166 19.40 55.82 -4.34
N SER A 167 19.02 55.89 -3.06
CA SER A 167 17.84 55.23 -2.49
C SER A 167 16.81 56.29 -2.09
N ALA A 168 15.59 56.18 -2.61
CA ALA A 168 14.43 56.90 -2.11
C ALA A 168 13.71 56.03 -1.08
N ASP A 169 13.69 56.46 0.17
CA ASP A 169 13.16 55.68 1.29
C ASP A 169 11.68 56.01 1.53
N PHE A 170 10.80 55.06 1.24
CA PHE A 170 9.35 55.13 1.45
C PHE A 170 8.98 54.40 2.74
N LEU A 171 8.86 55.13 3.85
CA LEU A 171 8.54 54.60 5.17
C LEU A 171 7.07 54.86 5.51
N ASN A 172 6.27 53.82 5.75
CA ASN A 172 4.92 53.97 6.29
C ASN A 172 4.78 53.24 7.63
N ASN A 173 4.61 53.98 8.71
CA ASN A 173 4.32 53.46 10.05
C ASN A 173 2.87 53.74 10.49
N SER A 174 2.05 54.34 9.63
CA SER A 174 0.62 54.48 9.87
C SER A 174 -0.10 53.14 9.74
N VAL A 175 -1.25 53.02 10.41
CA VAL A 175 -2.19 51.90 10.22
C VAL A 175 -2.88 51.98 8.86
N ASN A 176 -2.88 53.16 8.23
CA ASN A 176 -3.49 53.38 6.94
C ASN A 176 -2.56 52.93 5.81
N THR A 177 -3.14 52.36 4.74
CA THR A 177 -2.37 52.03 3.53
C THR A 177 -2.04 53.31 2.78
N ALA A 178 -0.78 53.52 2.44
CA ALA A 178 -0.34 54.61 1.60
C ALA A 178 -0.51 54.21 0.13
N LEU A 179 -1.10 55.10 -0.68
CA LEU A 179 -1.51 54.77 -2.05
C LEU A 179 -0.86 55.71 -3.08
N PHE A 180 -0.13 55.13 -4.03
CA PHE A 180 0.12 55.79 -5.32
C PHE A 180 -0.94 55.32 -6.30
N ASN A 181 -1.83 56.22 -6.71
CA ASN A 181 -2.96 55.91 -7.59
C ASN A 181 -2.51 55.50 -9.00
N SER A 182 -3.44 54.95 -9.79
CA SER A 182 -3.16 54.42 -11.14
C SER A 182 -2.62 55.46 -12.13
N ASN A 183 -2.89 56.75 -11.88
CA ASN A 183 -2.41 57.87 -12.66
C ASN A 183 -1.03 58.40 -12.20
N VAL A 184 -0.36 57.73 -11.25
CA VAL A 184 1.00 58.05 -10.80
C VAL A 184 1.98 57.04 -11.38
N THR A 185 2.95 57.49 -12.16
CA THR A 185 4.03 56.61 -12.65
C THR A 185 5.30 56.86 -11.85
N LEU A 186 5.91 55.80 -11.30
CA LEU A 186 7.21 55.88 -10.64
C LEU A 186 8.32 55.76 -11.67
N VAL A 187 9.22 56.73 -11.73
CA VAL A 187 10.24 56.85 -12.78
C VAL A 187 11.61 57.20 -12.20
N SER A 188 12.68 56.58 -12.72
CA SER A 188 14.04 57.02 -12.43
C SER A 188 14.33 58.36 -13.11
N GLY A 189 14.82 59.34 -12.36
CA GLY A 189 15.28 60.64 -12.87
C GLY A 189 16.58 60.61 -13.68
N GLY A 190 17.21 59.45 -13.91
CA GLY A 190 18.42 59.34 -14.74
C GLY A 190 18.68 57.96 -15.33
N THR A 191 19.88 57.78 -15.89
CA THR A 191 20.29 56.57 -16.60
C THR A 191 20.86 55.47 -15.70
N THR A 192 21.25 55.82 -14.47
CA THR A 192 21.72 54.88 -13.45
C THR A 192 20.54 54.25 -12.71
N THR A 193 20.76 53.06 -12.15
CA THR A 193 19.77 52.39 -11.32
C THR A 193 19.52 53.17 -10.03
N GLN A 194 18.25 53.48 -9.75
CA GLN A 194 17.80 54.08 -8.50
C GLN A 194 16.98 53.09 -7.70
N THR A 195 17.08 53.15 -6.38
CA THR A 195 16.34 52.24 -5.49
C THR A 195 15.11 52.95 -4.93
N ALA A 196 13.96 52.31 -5.01
CA ALA A 196 12.78 52.67 -4.22
C ALA A 196 12.65 51.67 -3.06
N ALA A 197 12.92 52.14 -1.84
CA ALA A 197 12.97 51.31 -0.65
C ALA A 197 11.71 51.49 0.20
N PHE A 198 10.76 50.55 0.10
CA PHE A 198 9.52 50.53 0.87
C PHE A 198 9.72 49.83 2.21
N ALA A 199 9.38 50.50 3.31
CA ALA A 199 9.60 50.06 4.68
C ALA A 199 8.43 50.43 5.61
N GLY A 200 8.51 49.94 6.85
CA GLY A 200 7.59 50.29 7.94
C GLY A 200 6.56 49.21 8.29
N THR A 201 5.72 49.51 9.27
CA THR A 201 4.65 48.61 9.75
C THR A 201 3.36 48.70 8.94
N GLY A 202 3.14 49.83 8.27
CA GLY A 202 2.00 50.12 7.41
C GLY A 202 2.17 49.60 5.99
N ASN A 203 1.07 49.56 5.24
CA ASN A 203 1.06 49.04 3.87
C ASN A 203 1.31 50.13 2.83
N TRP A 204 1.80 49.73 1.67
CA TRP A 204 1.91 50.53 0.46
C TRP A 204 1.18 49.84 -0.69
N THR A 205 0.40 50.60 -1.47
CA THR A 205 -0.16 50.13 -2.74
C THR A 205 0.32 51.05 -3.86
N ILE A 206 0.93 50.46 -4.87
CA ILE A 206 1.37 51.15 -6.09
C ILE A 206 0.46 50.68 -7.22
N ALA A 207 -0.57 51.48 -7.50
CA ALA A 207 -1.57 51.19 -8.52
C ALA A 207 -1.10 51.52 -9.94
N GLY A 208 -0.27 52.55 -10.09
CA GLY A 208 0.31 52.93 -11.38
C GLY A 208 1.62 52.19 -11.71
N PRO A 209 2.16 52.39 -12.93
CA PRO A 209 3.37 51.69 -13.38
C PRO A 209 4.64 52.14 -12.66
N VAL A 210 5.56 51.20 -12.44
CA VAL A 210 6.96 51.43 -12.10
C VAL A 210 7.81 51.11 -13.33
N THR A 211 8.67 52.06 -13.72
CA THR A 211 9.36 52.00 -15.02
C THR A 211 10.86 52.28 -14.95
N ASN A 212 11.57 52.06 -16.06
CA ASN A 212 12.99 52.37 -16.25
C ASN A 212 13.91 51.62 -15.26
N ASN A 213 15.13 52.13 -15.04
CA ASN A 213 16.12 51.54 -14.15
C ASN A 213 15.80 51.79 -12.66
N ILE A 214 14.66 51.28 -12.18
CA ILE A 214 14.34 51.25 -10.74
C ILE A 214 14.60 49.85 -10.18
N ALA A 215 15.32 49.78 -9.06
CA ALA A 215 15.38 48.62 -8.17
C ALA A 215 14.37 48.81 -7.03
N ILE A 216 13.72 47.73 -6.61
CA ILE A 216 12.72 47.76 -5.54
C ILE A 216 13.30 47.07 -4.32
N THR A 217 13.30 47.73 -3.17
CA THR A 217 13.61 47.08 -1.89
C THR A 217 12.38 47.10 -1.00
N LYS A 218 11.97 45.94 -0.48
CA LYS A 218 10.86 45.81 0.48
C LYS A 218 11.39 45.31 1.82
N SER A 219 11.22 46.13 2.86
CA SER A 219 11.60 45.87 4.25
C SER A 219 10.45 46.20 5.22
N GLY A 220 10.66 46.05 6.53
CA GLY A 220 9.60 46.25 7.53
C GLY A 220 8.49 45.18 7.46
N THR A 221 7.53 45.24 8.37
CA THR A 221 6.50 44.19 8.51
C THR A 221 5.28 44.38 7.60
N GLY A 222 5.09 45.58 7.04
CA GLY A 222 3.93 45.89 6.19
C GLY A 222 3.93 45.15 4.84
N THR A 223 2.87 45.35 4.07
CA THR A 223 2.73 44.82 2.70
C THR A 223 2.97 45.91 1.65
N LEU A 224 3.76 45.60 0.62
CA LEU A 224 3.84 46.39 -0.61
C LEU A 224 3.09 45.66 -1.72
N GLU A 225 2.02 46.24 -2.23
CA GLU A 225 1.27 45.70 -3.37
C GLU A 225 1.63 46.45 -4.65
N LEU A 226 2.06 45.71 -5.67
CA LEU A 226 2.41 46.24 -7.00
C LEU A 226 1.33 45.83 -8.01
N ASN A 227 0.37 46.73 -8.25
CA ASN A 227 -0.78 46.50 -9.12
C ASN A 227 -0.54 46.95 -10.57
N GLY A 228 0.39 47.89 -10.77
CA GLY A 228 0.72 48.43 -12.09
C GLY A 228 1.24 47.39 -13.10
N THR A 229 1.19 47.75 -14.37
CA THR A 229 1.93 47.04 -15.43
C THR A 229 3.37 47.54 -15.42
N ASN A 230 4.22 46.88 -14.64
CA ASN A 230 5.57 47.37 -14.39
C ASN A 230 6.55 46.90 -15.47
N ASN A 231 7.50 47.76 -15.84
CA ASN A 231 8.56 47.43 -16.81
C ASN A 231 9.97 47.81 -16.31
N TYR A 232 10.11 48.06 -15.00
CA TYR A 232 11.42 48.38 -14.43
C TYR A 232 12.42 47.23 -14.60
N SER A 233 13.69 47.58 -14.69
CA SER A 233 14.78 46.65 -15.00
C SER A 233 15.75 46.40 -13.85
N GLY A 234 15.60 47.10 -12.72
CA GLY A 234 16.42 46.87 -11.54
C GLY A 234 15.95 45.65 -10.74
N LEU A 235 16.83 45.18 -9.86
CA LEU A 235 16.60 44.04 -8.97
C LEU A 235 15.48 44.35 -7.97
N THR A 236 14.60 43.37 -7.74
CA THR A 236 13.66 43.39 -6.61
C THR A 236 14.24 42.60 -5.44
N THR A 237 14.36 43.23 -4.27
CA THR A 237 14.86 42.61 -3.03
C THR A 237 13.83 42.72 -1.92
N ILE A 238 13.43 41.61 -1.33
CA ILE A 238 12.47 41.55 -0.21
C ILE A 238 13.23 41.09 1.03
N THR A 239 13.63 42.03 1.87
CA THR A 239 14.37 41.79 3.11
C THR A 239 13.45 41.58 4.31
N GLY A 240 12.19 42.04 4.23
CA GLY A 240 11.19 41.91 5.29
C GLY A 240 9.74 42.16 4.84
N GLY A 241 8.79 41.53 5.53
CA GLY A 241 7.34 41.70 5.28
C GLY A 241 6.92 41.10 3.93
N THR A 242 5.82 41.59 3.35
CA THR A 242 5.24 41.00 2.13
C THR A 242 5.35 41.94 0.94
N LEU A 243 5.82 41.43 -0.20
CA LEU A 243 5.56 42.03 -1.52
C LEU A 243 4.47 41.18 -2.19
N LYS A 244 3.37 41.82 -2.56
CA LYS A 244 2.19 41.19 -3.17
C LYS A 244 2.11 41.58 -4.64
N ALA A 245 2.05 40.60 -5.52
CA ALA A 245 1.88 40.81 -6.96
C ALA A 245 0.42 41.09 -7.31
N GLY A 246 0.13 42.27 -7.86
CA GLY A 246 -1.21 42.62 -8.34
C GLY A 246 -1.46 42.31 -9.81
N SER A 247 -0.40 42.08 -10.58
CA SER A 247 -0.45 41.77 -12.01
C SER A 247 0.64 40.76 -12.42
N SER A 248 0.53 40.20 -13.63
CA SER A 248 1.52 39.28 -14.21
C SER A 248 2.87 39.94 -14.56
N SER A 249 2.92 41.27 -14.57
CA SER A 249 4.11 42.10 -14.77
C SER A 249 4.50 42.87 -13.51
N ALA A 250 3.94 42.53 -12.34
CA ALA A 250 4.18 43.27 -11.10
C ALA A 250 5.67 43.39 -10.75
N LEU A 251 6.47 42.37 -11.07
CA LEU A 251 7.90 42.30 -10.79
C LEU A 251 8.81 42.94 -11.87
N GLY A 252 8.23 43.65 -12.83
CA GLY A 252 8.99 44.33 -13.87
C GLY A 252 9.52 43.38 -14.94
N SER A 253 10.67 43.73 -15.52
CA SER A 253 11.34 42.90 -16.52
C SER A 253 12.05 41.71 -15.87
N THR A 254 12.13 40.58 -16.56
CA THR A 254 12.75 39.35 -16.01
C THR A 254 14.28 39.34 -16.01
N ALA A 255 14.93 40.47 -16.30
CA ALA A 255 16.38 40.52 -16.52
C ALA A 255 17.19 40.44 -15.22
N ALA A 256 16.71 41.10 -14.15
CA ALA A 256 17.43 41.19 -12.87
C ALA A 256 16.99 40.10 -11.87
N GLY A 257 15.74 39.65 -11.95
CA GLY A 257 15.17 38.69 -11.01
C GLY A 257 14.68 39.34 -9.71
N THR A 258 14.26 38.48 -8.79
CA THR A 258 13.76 38.84 -7.48
C THR A 258 14.46 38.02 -6.40
N ILE A 259 14.98 38.68 -5.37
CA ILE A 259 15.59 38.06 -4.18
C ILE A 259 14.65 38.21 -2.99
N ILE A 260 14.39 37.10 -2.31
CA ILE A 260 13.64 37.05 -1.05
C ILE A 260 14.62 36.60 0.03
N GLU A 261 14.95 37.47 0.97
CA GLU A 261 15.79 37.12 2.12
C GLU A 261 14.96 36.42 3.22
N ALA A 262 15.61 35.98 4.29
CA ALA A 262 15.03 35.11 5.31
C ALA A 262 13.70 35.61 5.92
N ASN A 263 13.54 36.94 6.06
CA ASN A 263 12.34 37.53 6.66
C ASN A 263 11.35 38.09 5.62
N GLY A 264 11.67 37.94 4.33
CA GLY A 264 10.85 38.41 3.22
C GLY A 264 9.78 37.40 2.80
N THR A 265 8.67 37.90 2.29
CA THR A 265 7.59 37.12 1.69
C THR A 265 7.24 37.66 0.31
N LEU A 266 7.23 36.80 -0.70
CA LEU A 266 6.58 37.07 -1.98
C LEU A 266 5.20 36.40 -1.97
N ASP A 267 4.14 37.21 -2.03
CA ASP A 267 2.78 36.74 -2.29
C ASP A 267 2.50 36.86 -3.80
N ILE A 268 2.51 35.71 -4.48
CA ILE A 268 2.22 35.64 -5.92
C ILE A 268 0.76 35.93 -6.24
N ASN A 269 -0.14 35.87 -5.24
CA ASN A 269 -1.52 36.36 -5.32
C ASN A 269 -2.28 35.94 -6.60
N GLY A 270 -2.16 34.67 -6.99
CA GLY A 270 -2.83 34.10 -8.15
C GLY A 270 -2.27 34.51 -9.51
N GLN A 271 -1.15 35.25 -9.54
CA GLN A 271 -0.53 35.74 -10.76
C GLN A 271 0.41 34.70 -11.39
N ASN A 272 0.57 34.78 -12.72
CA ASN A 272 1.64 34.12 -13.44
C ASN A 272 2.76 35.14 -13.66
N LEU A 273 3.85 35.01 -12.91
CA LEU A 273 5.00 35.91 -12.94
C LEU A 273 6.02 35.50 -14.02
N GLN A 274 5.59 34.66 -14.96
CA GLN A 274 6.28 34.36 -16.20
C GLN A 274 7.65 33.69 -15.97
N GLY A 275 8.70 34.19 -16.64
CA GLY A 275 10.07 33.69 -16.56
C GLY A 275 10.92 34.34 -15.47
N GLU A 276 10.31 35.11 -14.57
CA GLU A 276 11.02 35.80 -13.50
C GLU A 276 11.84 34.80 -12.66
N ALA A 277 13.13 35.11 -12.49
CA ALA A 277 14.03 34.28 -11.69
C ALA A 277 13.88 34.65 -10.21
N ILE A 278 13.45 33.70 -9.39
CA ILE A 278 13.30 33.89 -7.95
C ILE A 278 14.47 33.25 -7.21
N THR A 279 15.18 34.03 -6.39
CA THR A 279 16.16 33.53 -5.41
C THR A 279 15.57 33.69 -4.01
N VAL A 280 15.48 32.63 -3.21
CA VAL A 280 14.69 32.64 -1.97
C VAL A 280 15.40 32.00 -0.78
N ALA A 281 15.38 32.71 0.36
CA ALA A 281 15.64 32.20 1.71
C ALA A 281 14.46 32.49 2.66
N GLY A 282 13.41 33.18 2.18
CA GLY A 282 12.20 33.51 2.94
C GLY A 282 10.99 32.69 2.52
N THR A 283 9.84 33.35 2.36
CA THR A 283 8.56 32.70 2.05
C THR A 283 8.05 33.03 0.65
N ILE A 284 7.52 32.02 -0.04
CA ILE A 284 6.67 32.18 -1.23
C ILE A 284 5.27 31.68 -0.87
N THR A 285 4.26 32.52 -1.08
CA THR A 285 2.86 32.20 -0.76
C THR A 285 1.93 32.55 -1.91
N ASN A 286 0.83 31.81 -2.07
CA ASN A 286 -0.29 32.22 -2.91
C ASN A 286 -1.53 32.47 -2.05
N THR A 287 -1.92 33.74 -1.91
CA THR A 287 -3.19 34.11 -1.26
C THR A 287 -4.35 34.34 -2.25
N GLY A 288 -4.06 34.38 -3.54
CA GLY A 288 -5.06 34.61 -4.60
C GLY A 288 -5.92 33.37 -4.84
N ALA A 289 -7.15 33.55 -5.33
CA ALA A 289 -8.11 32.45 -5.50
C ALA A 289 -7.79 31.48 -6.65
N THR A 290 -6.90 31.86 -7.57
CA THR A 290 -6.61 31.10 -8.79
C THR A 290 -5.49 30.08 -8.57
N GLN A 291 -5.67 28.88 -9.15
CA GLN A 291 -4.53 28.04 -9.49
C GLN A 291 -3.75 28.73 -10.61
N SER A 292 -2.47 28.99 -10.39
CA SER A 292 -1.62 29.66 -11.38
C SER A 292 -0.36 28.84 -11.70
N ASN A 293 0.06 28.95 -12.96
CA ASN A 293 1.38 28.56 -13.44
C ASN A 293 2.39 29.62 -12.98
N ALA A 294 2.54 29.75 -11.67
CA ALA A 294 2.96 31.00 -11.06
C ALA A 294 4.42 31.36 -11.35
N LEU A 295 5.31 30.37 -11.25
CA LEU A 295 6.75 30.57 -11.34
C LEU A 295 7.37 29.56 -12.30
N ARG A 296 8.56 29.87 -12.85
CA ARG A 296 9.33 28.95 -13.70
C ARG A 296 10.67 28.54 -13.07
N ASN A 297 11.39 29.51 -12.52
CA ASN A 297 12.76 29.31 -12.02
C ASN A 297 12.85 29.78 -10.57
N VAL A 298 13.03 28.83 -9.65
CA VAL A 298 13.20 29.12 -8.22
C VAL A 298 14.51 28.52 -7.75
N THR A 299 15.37 29.34 -7.14
CA THR A 299 16.64 28.92 -6.53
C THR A 299 16.65 29.26 -5.05
N LEU A 300 16.94 28.30 -4.19
CA LEU A 300 17.12 28.56 -2.77
C LEU A 300 18.51 29.18 -2.51
N SER A 301 18.55 30.26 -1.75
CA SER A 301 19.76 30.85 -1.16
C SER A 301 19.87 30.59 0.34
N GLY A 302 18.82 30.00 0.93
CA GLY A 302 18.71 29.53 2.30
C GLY A 302 17.51 28.58 2.41
N ASN A 303 17.19 28.12 3.61
CA ASN A 303 15.94 27.37 3.81
C ASN A 303 14.75 28.29 3.50
N ALA A 304 13.75 27.79 2.80
CA ALA A 304 12.62 28.60 2.33
C ALA A 304 11.28 27.94 2.63
N THR A 305 10.23 28.75 2.81
CA THR A 305 8.86 28.27 3.05
C THR A 305 8.01 28.41 1.79
N LEU A 306 7.34 27.33 1.38
CA LEU A 306 6.38 27.29 0.29
C LEU A 306 4.99 27.08 0.89
N THR A 307 4.07 28.03 0.73
CA THR A 307 2.76 27.99 1.41
C THR A 307 1.65 28.64 0.60
N GLY A 308 0.45 28.78 1.16
CA GLY A 308 -0.67 29.48 0.54
C GLY A 308 -2.04 28.98 0.96
N THR A 309 -3.07 29.71 0.54
CA THR A 309 -4.48 29.31 0.66
C THR A 309 -4.96 28.57 -0.59
N SER A 310 -4.39 28.88 -1.76
CA SER A 310 -4.71 28.24 -3.04
C SER A 310 -3.52 27.53 -3.66
N ARG A 311 -3.79 26.68 -4.65
CA ARG A 311 -2.75 25.97 -5.40
C ARG A 311 -1.88 26.93 -6.20
N TRP A 312 -0.59 26.63 -6.32
CA TRP A 312 0.29 27.28 -7.30
C TRP A 312 1.38 26.33 -7.76
N ASP A 313 1.88 26.58 -8.97
CA ASP A 313 2.78 25.66 -9.67
C ASP A 313 4.12 26.34 -10.00
N ILE A 314 5.23 25.60 -9.87
CA ILE A 314 6.50 25.86 -10.54
C ILE A 314 6.51 25.05 -11.83
N ARG A 315 6.48 25.72 -12.99
CA ARG A 315 6.35 25.04 -14.29
C ARG A 315 6.79 25.83 -15.52
N GLY A 316 6.92 25.09 -16.61
CA GLY A 316 7.33 25.56 -17.95
C GLY A 316 8.39 24.61 -18.50
N GLY A 317 8.42 24.34 -19.80
CA GLY A 317 9.42 23.42 -20.38
C GLY A 317 10.84 23.84 -20.01
N GLY A 318 11.53 23.04 -19.18
CA GLY A 318 12.85 23.36 -18.63
C GLY A 318 12.86 24.18 -17.34
N GLY A 319 11.71 24.31 -16.65
CA GLY A 319 11.61 24.94 -15.33
C GLY A 319 12.42 24.20 -14.26
N THR A 320 12.82 24.92 -13.21
CA THR A 320 13.67 24.37 -12.15
C THR A 320 13.25 24.83 -10.76
N LEU A 321 13.22 23.89 -9.82
CA LEU A 321 13.37 24.16 -8.39
C LEU A 321 14.79 23.76 -7.98
N ASN A 322 15.69 24.72 -7.96
CA ASN A 322 17.06 24.52 -7.51
C ASN A 322 17.12 24.66 -5.98
N LEU A 323 17.13 23.54 -5.26
CA LEU A 323 17.22 23.53 -3.79
C LEU A 323 18.61 23.93 -3.27
N ALA A 324 19.66 23.84 -4.10
CA ALA A 324 21.03 24.25 -3.77
C ALA A 324 21.56 23.68 -2.42
N GLY A 325 21.11 22.48 -2.03
CA GLY A 325 21.47 21.83 -0.76
C GLY A 325 20.65 22.27 0.46
N PHE A 326 19.76 23.26 0.32
CA PHE A 326 18.88 23.75 1.38
C PHE A 326 17.57 22.96 1.48
N THR A 327 16.76 23.30 2.48
CA THR A 327 15.43 22.72 2.70
C THR A 327 14.33 23.69 2.27
N ALA A 328 13.43 23.24 1.39
CA ALA A 328 12.15 23.88 1.17
C ALA A 328 11.09 23.24 2.09
N GLU A 329 10.46 24.05 2.94
CA GLU A 329 9.36 23.60 3.79
C GLU A 329 8.01 23.90 3.13
N LYS A 330 7.26 22.86 2.78
CA LYS A 330 5.88 22.97 2.33
C LYS A 330 4.94 22.99 3.53
N THR A 331 4.27 24.12 3.74
CA THR A 331 3.27 24.34 4.81
C THR A 331 1.93 24.77 4.23
N GLY A 332 0.90 24.94 5.06
CA GLY A 332 -0.45 25.31 4.63
C GLY A 332 -1.21 24.16 3.96
N ILE A 333 -2.53 24.28 3.88
CA ILE A 333 -3.41 23.22 3.35
C ILE A 333 -3.34 23.09 1.82
N ASN A 334 -2.77 24.09 1.13
CA ASN A 334 -2.77 24.17 -0.31
C ASN A 334 -1.89 23.11 -0.97
N THR A 335 -2.00 23.04 -2.30
CA THR A 335 -1.08 22.28 -3.15
C THR A 335 0.01 23.21 -3.70
N VAL A 336 1.28 22.81 -3.58
CA VAL A 336 2.36 23.36 -4.39
C VAL A 336 2.75 22.28 -5.39
N ALA A 337 2.67 22.58 -6.68
CA ALA A 337 3.01 21.61 -7.71
C ALA A 337 4.32 21.96 -8.42
N ILE A 338 5.15 20.96 -8.63
CA ILE A 338 6.33 21.04 -9.49
C ILE A 338 5.97 20.26 -10.75
N VAL A 339 5.81 20.97 -11.87
CA VAL A 339 5.27 20.42 -13.12
C VAL A 339 6.29 20.59 -14.25
N ASP A 340 6.62 19.50 -14.95
CA ASP A 340 7.57 19.50 -16.08
C ASP A 340 8.93 20.12 -15.74
N SER A 341 9.35 19.99 -14.47
CA SER A 341 10.50 20.74 -13.93
C SER A 341 11.50 19.83 -13.24
N ALA A 342 12.77 20.22 -13.28
CA ALA A 342 13.84 19.54 -12.56
C ALA A 342 13.98 20.07 -11.13
N ILE A 343 14.20 19.18 -10.17
CA ILE A 343 14.53 19.50 -8.79
C ILE A 343 15.98 19.11 -8.54
N SER A 344 16.79 20.06 -8.09
CA SER A 344 18.22 19.81 -7.79
C SER A 344 18.42 19.16 -6.41
N ALA A 345 19.68 18.89 -6.05
CA ALA A 345 20.02 18.34 -4.75
C ALA A 345 19.61 19.28 -3.59
N GLY A 346 19.04 18.70 -2.54
CA GLY A 346 18.55 19.41 -1.34
C GLY A 346 17.39 18.65 -0.72
N ASN A 347 16.68 19.29 0.20
CA ASN A 347 15.58 18.66 0.93
C ASN A 347 14.25 19.36 0.68
N ILE A 348 13.17 18.60 0.72
CA ILE A 348 11.81 19.15 0.83
C ILE A 348 11.14 18.48 2.03
N THR A 349 10.60 19.29 2.94
CA THR A 349 9.80 18.81 4.07
C THR A 349 8.36 19.23 3.90
N ILE A 350 7.43 18.28 3.85
CA ILE A 350 5.99 18.54 3.80
C ILE A 350 5.45 18.48 5.22
N THR A 351 5.29 19.65 5.82
CA THR A 351 4.70 19.80 7.15
C THR A 351 3.17 19.79 7.08
N ALA A 352 2.56 20.30 6.01
CA ALA A 352 1.12 20.25 5.77
C ALA A 352 0.75 20.40 4.28
N GLY A 353 -0.44 19.91 3.92
CA GLY A 353 -1.00 20.05 2.57
C GLY A 353 -0.30 19.13 1.57
N THR A 354 -0.35 19.50 0.29
CA THR A 354 0.16 18.63 -0.80
C THR A 354 1.35 19.25 -1.51
N LEU A 355 2.42 18.47 -1.70
CA LEU A 355 3.40 18.70 -2.76
C LEU A 355 3.06 17.76 -3.92
N SER A 356 2.72 18.32 -5.09
CA SER A 356 2.52 17.52 -6.30
C SER A 356 3.79 17.52 -7.16
N LEU A 357 4.24 16.34 -7.54
CA LEU A 357 5.34 16.11 -8.48
C LEU A 357 4.75 15.54 -9.77
N THR A 358 4.54 16.43 -10.75
CA THR A 358 3.90 16.09 -12.02
C THR A 358 4.90 16.10 -13.16
N ARG A 359 5.22 14.95 -13.78
CA ARG A 359 6.22 14.86 -14.87
C ARG A 359 7.56 15.55 -14.54
N SER A 360 7.93 15.53 -13.27
CA SER A 360 9.13 16.20 -12.76
C SER A 360 10.23 15.19 -12.50
N THR A 361 11.46 15.67 -12.39
CA THR A 361 12.63 14.81 -12.10
C THR A 361 13.32 15.25 -10.82
N TRP A 362 13.66 14.31 -9.95
CA TRP A 362 14.43 14.58 -8.75
C TRP A 362 15.31 13.37 -8.39
N THR A 363 16.62 13.54 -8.52
CA THR A 363 17.58 12.43 -8.54
C THR A 363 18.33 12.25 -7.22
N SER A 364 18.37 13.27 -6.36
CA SER A 364 19.12 13.24 -5.10
C SER A 364 18.56 14.26 -4.12
N GLY A 365 18.55 13.92 -2.83
CA GLY A 365 17.97 14.76 -1.79
C GLY A 365 17.14 13.96 -0.81
N LEU A 366 16.45 14.65 0.09
CA LEU A 366 15.49 14.03 1.02
C LEU A 366 14.11 14.68 0.89
N LEU A 367 13.10 13.86 0.61
CA LEU A 367 11.70 14.21 0.76
C LEU A 367 11.20 13.72 2.12
N THR A 368 10.87 14.62 3.04
CA THR A 368 10.22 14.28 4.32
C THR A 368 8.73 14.56 4.23
N VAL A 369 7.89 13.60 4.62
CA VAL A 369 6.42 13.74 4.63
C VAL A 369 5.89 13.50 6.04
N ASN A 370 5.48 14.57 6.73
CA ASN A 370 4.95 14.51 8.09
C ASN A 370 3.46 14.13 8.08
N SER A 371 2.89 13.92 9.27
CA SER A 371 1.55 13.32 9.47
C SER A 371 0.39 13.98 8.73
N THR A 372 0.45 15.28 8.45
CA THR A 372 -0.58 16.02 7.69
C THR A 372 -0.13 16.38 6.27
N GLY A 373 1.05 15.89 5.86
CA GLY A 373 1.63 16.10 4.54
C GLY A 373 1.24 15.01 3.54
N ILE A 374 1.12 15.42 2.28
CA ILE A 374 0.86 14.54 1.15
C ILE A 374 1.94 14.78 0.09
N ALA A 375 2.72 13.75 -0.22
CA ALA A 375 3.51 13.69 -1.45
C ALA A 375 2.66 13.04 -2.55
N LEU A 376 2.27 13.82 -3.54
CA LEU A 376 1.49 13.37 -4.69
C LEU A 376 2.41 13.18 -5.91
N PHE A 377 2.55 11.95 -6.38
CA PHE A 377 3.22 11.62 -7.63
C PHE A 377 2.17 11.47 -8.74
N GLU A 378 2.28 12.31 -9.76
CA GLU A 378 1.23 12.44 -10.79
C GLU A 378 1.80 12.37 -12.20
N ASN A 379 1.25 11.51 -13.05
CA ASN A 379 1.58 11.43 -14.48
C ASN A 379 3.09 11.36 -14.80
N ASN A 380 3.92 10.83 -13.90
CA ASN A 380 5.36 10.71 -14.10
C ASN A 380 5.75 9.60 -15.11
N SER A 381 5.60 9.88 -16.39
CA SER A 381 5.96 8.96 -17.49
C SER A 381 7.45 8.61 -17.58
N THR A 382 8.35 9.39 -16.96
CA THR A 382 9.80 9.08 -16.93
C THR A 382 10.19 8.04 -15.89
N GLY A 383 9.20 7.53 -15.13
CA GLY A 383 9.27 6.26 -14.42
C GLY A 383 10.02 6.25 -13.09
N THR A 384 11.10 7.02 -12.91
CA THR A 384 11.97 6.86 -11.73
C THR A 384 12.31 8.17 -11.02
N TYR A 385 12.12 8.14 -9.70
CA TYR A 385 12.58 9.13 -8.74
C TYR A 385 13.65 8.50 -7.84
N SER A 386 14.79 9.17 -7.67
CA SER A 386 15.95 8.60 -6.94
C SER A 386 16.33 9.35 -5.66
N MET A 387 15.54 10.37 -5.30
CA MET A 387 15.67 11.00 -3.98
C MET A 387 15.35 10.00 -2.86
N ASN A 388 15.89 10.26 -1.67
CA ASN A 388 15.52 9.53 -0.46
C ASN A 388 14.16 10.03 0.02
N VAL A 389 13.39 9.17 0.68
CA VAL A 389 12.10 9.54 1.28
C VAL A 389 12.10 9.20 2.77
N ALA A 390 11.61 10.11 3.61
CA ALA A 390 11.25 9.84 4.99
C ALA A 390 9.74 10.05 5.15
N LEU A 391 9.00 8.97 5.43
CA LEU A 391 7.57 9.06 5.77
C LEU A 391 7.43 9.01 7.29
N SER A 392 6.84 10.05 7.85
CA SER A 392 6.69 10.27 9.30
C SER A 392 5.22 10.47 9.68
N GLY A 393 4.41 9.45 9.40
CA GLY A 393 2.95 9.45 9.54
C GLY A 393 2.19 10.00 8.33
N GLY A 394 2.90 10.46 7.30
CA GLY A 394 2.32 11.16 6.15
C GLY A 394 1.73 10.24 5.08
N THR A 395 1.27 10.86 3.98
CA THR A 395 0.72 10.14 2.82
C THR A 395 1.62 10.26 1.60
N MET A 396 1.93 9.13 0.99
CA MET A 396 2.42 9.03 -0.38
C MET A 396 1.25 8.60 -1.27
N ARG A 397 0.92 9.38 -2.31
CA ARG A 397 -0.16 9.06 -3.25
C ARG A 397 0.33 9.06 -4.69
N THR A 398 -0.06 8.06 -5.47
CA THR A 398 0.37 7.90 -6.87
C THR A 398 -0.83 7.80 -7.80
N ILE A 399 -0.90 8.68 -8.80
CA ILE A 399 -2.00 8.75 -9.76
C ILE A 399 -1.50 8.97 -11.21
N GLY A 400 -2.31 8.58 -12.19
CA GLY A 400 -2.11 8.91 -13.60
C GLY A 400 -1.08 8.07 -14.35
N SER A 401 0.03 7.68 -13.70
CA SER A 401 1.02 6.76 -14.30
C SER A 401 1.76 5.94 -13.25
N ASN A 402 2.37 4.84 -13.70
CA ASN A 402 3.28 4.06 -12.87
C ASN A 402 4.48 4.90 -12.44
N THR A 403 4.94 4.67 -11.21
CA THR A 403 6.06 5.42 -10.62
C THR A 403 6.99 4.46 -9.88
N VAL A 404 8.29 4.69 -9.96
CA VAL A 404 9.35 3.96 -9.26
C VAL A 404 10.10 4.93 -8.35
N LEU A 405 10.24 4.57 -7.08
CA LEU A 405 11.14 5.22 -6.13
C LEU A 405 12.34 4.30 -5.90
N SER A 406 13.54 4.75 -6.26
CA SER A 406 14.78 3.97 -6.14
C SER A 406 15.68 4.40 -4.99
N GLY A 407 15.49 5.59 -4.43
CA GLY A 407 16.19 6.01 -3.23
C GLY A 407 15.70 5.26 -1.97
N PRO A 408 16.52 5.15 -0.92
CA PRO A 408 16.12 4.64 0.39
C PRO A 408 14.86 5.33 0.95
N ILE A 409 14.03 4.54 1.63
CA ILE A 409 12.80 5.00 2.25
C ILE A 409 12.86 4.67 3.75
N ALA A 410 12.81 5.70 4.59
CA ALA A 410 12.76 5.57 6.04
C ALA A 410 11.33 5.80 6.55
N LEU A 411 10.86 4.92 7.43
CA LEU A 411 9.51 4.96 8.00
C LEU A 411 9.56 5.23 9.50
N THR A 412 8.80 6.24 9.93
CA THR A 412 8.41 6.44 11.33
C THR A 412 6.88 6.61 11.41
N GLY A 413 6.26 6.19 12.50
CA GLY A 413 4.79 6.20 12.64
C GLY A 413 4.06 5.32 11.63
N THR A 414 2.75 5.50 11.48
CA THR A 414 1.92 4.77 10.52
C THR A 414 1.73 5.61 9.26
N ASN A 415 2.24 5.14 8.12
CA ASN A 415 2.29 5.90 6.87
C ASN A 415 1.27 5.38 5.88
N THR A 416 0.62 6.27 5.12
CA THR A 416 -0.32 5.85 4.08
C THR A 416 0.39 5.81 2.73
N VAL A 417 0.24 4.70 2.00
CA VAL A 417 0.65 4.59 0.60
C VAL A 417 -0.58 4.31 -0.24
N ALA A 418 -1.10 5.35 -0.89
CA ALA A 418 -2.27 5.32 -1.75
C ALA A 418 -1.86 5.16 -3.21
N VAL A 419 -2.40 4.16 -3.91
CA VAL A 419 -2.08 3.90 -5.32
C VAL A 419 -3.39 3.75 -6.10
N ALA A 420 -3.62 4.65 -7.05
CA ALA A 420 -4.87 4.69 -7.80
C ALA A 420 -5.09 3.42 -8.64
N THR A 421 -6.35 3.14 -8.95
CA THR A 421 -6.76 1.99 -9.77
C THR A 421 -5.99 1.95 -11.10
N GLY A 422 -5.46 0.78 -11.46
CA GLY A 422 -4.68 0.58 -12.68
C GLY A 422 -3.24 1.12 -12.62
N ILE A 423 -2.83 1.74 -11.51
CA ILE A 423 -1.49 2.29 -11.32
C ILE A 423 -0.62 1.36 -10.48
N VAL A 424 0.69 1.37 -10.77
CA VAL A 424 1.72 0.67 -10.02
C VAL A 424 2.71 1.67 -9.41
N GLN A 425 2.82 1.68 -8.08
CA GLN A 425 3.93 2.33 -7.37
C GLN A 425 4.95 1.27 -6.96
N THR A 426 6.19 1.39 -7.44
CA THR A 426 7.29 0.50 -7.09
C THR A 426 8.25 1.19 -6.13
N LEU A 427 8.49 0.57 -4.98
CA LEU A 427 9.56 0.93 -4.06
C LEU A 427 10.70 -0.06 -4.29
N SER A 428 11.75 0.40 -4.98
CA SER A 428 12.92 -0.40 -5.35
C SER A 428 14.13 -0.14 -4.47
N GLY A 429 14.21 1.05 -3.85
CA GLY A 429 15.14 1.32 -2.76
C GLY A 429 14.76 0.57 -1.48
N PRO A 430 15.70 0.37 -0.54
CA PRO A 430 15.43 -0.28 0.74
C PRO A 430 14.44 0.53 1.57
N VAL A 431 13.39 -0.13 2.07
CA VAL A 431 12.43 0.40 3.04
C VAL A 431 12.85 -0.01 4.44
N SER A 432 13.03 0.95 5.34
CA SER A 432 13.61 0.74 6.68
C SER A 432 12.89 1.55 7.76
N GLY A 433 13.21 1.30 9.03
CA GLY A 433 12.66 2.04 10.17
C GLY A 433 11.54 1.31 10.92
N ALA A 434 11.11 1.88 12.03
CA ALA A 434 10.10 1.27 12.91
C ALA A 434 8.65 1.55 12.48
N GLY A 435 8.44 2.42 11.49
CA GLY A 435 7.11 2.78 11.01
C GLY A 435 6.43 1.67 10.21
N ALA A 436 5.10 1.76 10.12
CA ALA A 436 4.24 0.87 9.35
C ALA A 436 3.85 1.50 8.00
N ILE A 437 3.52 0.65 7.02
CA ILE A 437 2.85 1.05 5.76
C ILE A 437 1.39 0.62 5.82
N THR A 438 0.47 1.53 5.55
CA THR A 438 -0.94 1.25 5.26
C THR A 438 -1.18 1.49 3.76
N LYS A 439 -1.30 0.40 3.01
CA LYS A 439 -1.63 0.42 1.58
C LYS A 439 -3.13 0.68 1.40
N THR A 440 -3.46 1.73 0.66
CA THR A 440 -4.85 2.11 0.32
C THR A 440 -5.04 2.24 -1.20
N GLU A 441 -6.31 2.38 -1.61
CA GLU A 441 -6.76 2.39 -3.02
C GLU A 441 -6.46 1.07 -3.78
N ALA A 442 -7.07 0.88 -4.96
CA ALA A 442 -7.10 -0.40 -5.68
C ALA A 442 -5.86 -0.70 -6.53
N GLY A 443 -4.92 0.24 -6.67
CA GLY A 443 -3.68 0.03 -7.42
C GLY A 443 -2.70 -0.92 -6.74
N THR A 444 -1.57 -1.16 -7.39
CA THR A 444 -0.51 -2.06 -6.90
C THR A 444 0.62 -1.29 -6.23
N LEU A 445 0.95 -1.63 -4.98
CA LEU A 445 2.22 -1.27 -4.36
C LEU A 445 3.19 -2.44 -4.50
N VAL A 446 4.34 -2.21 -5.12
CA VAL A 446 5.41 -3.20 -5.29
C VAL A 446 6.54 -2.88 -4.32
N LEU A 447 6.89 -3.83 -3.44
CA LEU A 447 8.09 -3.77 -2.60
C LEU A 447 9.14 -4.71 -3.20
N SER A 448 10.12 -4.12 -3.88
CA SER A 448 11.17 -4.87 -4.62
C SER A 448 12.57 -4.68 -4.06
N GLY A 449 12.77 -3.69 -3.18
CA GLY A 449 14.01 -3.53 -2.42
C GLY A 449 14.23 -4.66 -1.39
N THR A 450 15.43 -4.66 -0.79
CA THR A 450 15.72 -5.43 0.43
C THR A 450 15.24 -4.61 1.62
N ASN A 451 14.10 -4.97 2.18
CA ASN A 451 13.44 -4.15 3.20
C ASN A 451 13.72 -4.66 4.61
N SER A 452 13.73 -3.76 5.58
CA SER A 452 14.03 -4.04 6.99
C SER A 452 13.07 -3.34 7.95
N HIS A 453 11.99 -2.73 7.46
CA HIS A 453 11.02 -2.05 8.32
C HIS A 453 10.33 -3.01 9.28
N SER A 454 10.22 -2.63 10.55
CA SER A 454 9.70 -3.49 11.62
C SER A 454 8.26 -3.17 12.04
N GLY A 455 7.72 -2.02 11.65
CA GLY A 455 6.33 -1.64 11.96
C GLY A 455 5.28 -2.43 11.19
N GLY A 456 5.68 -3.16 10.13
CA GLY A 456 4.80 -4.02 9.35
C GLY A 456 4.11 -3.33 8.18
N THR A 457 3.22 -4.07 7.51
CA THR A 457 2.48 -3.59 6.34
C THR A 457 1.03 -4.04 6.40
N ILE A 458 0.11 -3.10 6.25
CA ILE A 458 -1.33 -3.29 6.31
C ILE A 458 -1.90 -3.05 4.91
N ILE A 459 -2.60 -4.03 4.35
CA ILE A 459 -3.46 -3.86 3.18
C ILE A 459 -4.84 -3.47 3.72
N GLY A 460 -5.23 -2.22 3.49
CA GLY A 460 -6.38 -1.60 4.17
C GLY A 460 -7.76 -2.18 3.74
N PRO A 461 -8.78 -2.06 4.61
CA PRO A 461 -10.14 -2.53 4.35
C PRO A 461 -10.77 -1.92 3.10
N GLY A 462 -11.49 -2.75 2.33
CA GLY A 462 -12.27 -2.32 1.17
C GLY A 462 -11.46 -1.81 -0.03
N THR A 463 -10.13 -1.98 -0.02
CA THR A 463 -9.27 -1.36 -1.04
C THR A 463 -9.20 -2.16 -2.34
N ASN A 464 -9.51 -3.46 -2.35
CA ASN A 464 -9.17 -4.39 -3.45
C ASN A 464 -7.72 -4.21 -3.96
N GLY A 465 -6.85 -3.63 -3.12
CA GLY A 465 -5.51 -3.22 -3.51
C GLY A 465 -4.57 -4.41 -3.50
N ILE A 466 -3.48 -4.26 -4.25
CA ILE A 466 -2.45 -5.29 -4.38
C ILE A 466 -1.18 -4.81 -3.67
N LEU A 467 -0.67 -5.63 -2.75
CA LEU A 467 0.71 -5.56 -2.28
C LEU A 467 1.51 -6.68 -2.96
N ARG A 468 2.47 -6.32 -3.79
CA ARG A 468 3.33 -7.27 -4.50
C ARG A 468 4.75 -7.22 -3.95
N VAL A 469 5.33 -8.38 -3.69
CA VAL A 469 6.74 -8.52 -3.34
C VAL A 469 7.45 -9.44 -4.32
N THR A 470 8.72 -9.15 -4.60
CA THR A 470 9.50 -9.86 -5.62
C THR A 470 10.71 -10.62 -5.09
N ASN A 471 10.96 -10.53 -3.78
CA ASN A 471 12.06 -11.20 -3.08
C ASN A 471 11.66 -11.49 -1.62
N THR A 472 12.42 -12.33 -0.92
CA THR A 472 12.11 -12.77 0.46
C THR A 472 12.20 -11.65 1.49
N ALA A 473 13.03 -10.63 1.26
CA ALA A 473 13.17 -9.47 2.12
C ALA A 473 12.19 -8.32 1.78
N GLY A 474 11.33 -8.49 0.77
CA GLY A 474 10.43 -7.43 0.29
C GLY A 474 9.39 -7.00 1.32
N LEU A 475 9.00 -7.86 2.26
CA LEU A 475 8.02 -7.55 3.29
C LEU A 475 8.61 -6.85 4.54
N GLY A 476 9.94 -6.71 4.62
CA GLY A 476 10.59 -6.22 5.84
C GLY A 476 10.58 -7.28 6.95
N THR A 477 10.67 -6.83 8.20
CA THR A 477 10.68 -7.71 9.39
C THR A 477 9.37 -7.69 10.19
N GLY A 478 8.54 -6.67 9.98
CA GLY A 478 7.24 -6.53 10.66
C GLY A 478 6.17 -7.48 10.14
N ALA A 479 5.04 -7.54 10.84
CA ALA A 479 3.89 -8.35 10.45
C ALA A 479 3.18 -7.79 9.20
N VAL A 480 2.50 -8.67 8.45
CA VAL A 480 1.65 -8.31 7.32
C VAL A 480 0.19 -8.52 7.70
N THR A 481 -0.60 -7.46 7.67
CA THR A 481 -2.05 -7.53 7.92
C THR A 481 -2.80 -7.38 6.60
N VAL A 482 -3.61 -8.38 6.23
CA VAL A 482 -4.40 -8.37 5.00
C VAL A 482 -5.88 -8.24 5.35
N ASN A 483 -6.38 -7.00 5.39
CA ASN A 483 -7.78 -6.69 5.65
C ASN A 483 -8.54 -6.55 4.33
N GLY A 484 -8.53 -7.60 3.50
CA GLY A 484 -9.01 -7.55 2.12
C GLY A 484 -7.91 -7.19 1.12
N GLY A 485 -8.21 -7.38 -0.17
CA GLY A 485 -7.24 -7.23 -1.26
C GLY A 485 -6.34 -8.46 -1.46
N ILE A 486 -5.19 -8.25 -2.09
CA ILE A 486 -4.28 -9.32 -2.54
C ILE A 486 -2.87 -9.06 -2.02
N LEU A 487 -2.30 -10.05 -1.32
CA LEU A 487 -0.86 -10.16 -1.11
C LEU A 487 -0.28 -11.07 -2.21
N GLU A 488 0.50 -10.50 -3.12
CA GLU A 488 1.17 -11.23 -4.19
C GLU A 488 2.64 -11.49 -3.84
N LEU A 489 2.99 -12.76 -3.69
CA LEU A 489 4.34 -13.25 -3.43
C LEU A 489 4.91 -13.79 -4.74
N LEU A 490 5.57 -12.94 -5.52
CA LEU A 490 6.13 -13.27 -6.84
C LEU A 490 7.65 -13.49 -6.73
N ASN A 491 8.07 -14.66 -6.25
CA ASN A 491 9.47 -14.93 -5.96
C ASN A 491 10.00 -16.09 -6.78
N ASN A 492 11.10 -15.86 -7.50
CA ASN A 492 11.72 -16.88 -8.33
C ASN A 492 12.48 -17.92 -7.47
N GLY A 493 13.03 -17.56 -6.32
CA GLY A 493 13.91 -18.47 -5.56
C GLY A 493 15.11 -18.95 -6.39
N ALA A 494 15.69 -20.09 -6.02
CA ALA A 494 16.79 -20.74 -6.74
C ALA A 494 16.32 -22.02 -7.45
N GLY A 495 15.73 -21.86 -8.64
CA GLY A 495 15.29 -22.99 -9.49
C GLY A 495 13.85 -23.46 -9.26
N ASN A 496 13.55 -24.67 -9.76
CA ASN A 496 12.24 -25.32 -9.68
C ASN A 496 12.13 -26.22 -8.45
N ASN A 497 10.90 -26.45 -7.96
CA ASN A 497 10.59 -27.34 -6.84
C ASN A 497 11.34 -27.02 -5.51
N GLY A 498 11.77 -25.78 -5.34
CA GLY A 498 12.43 -25.25 -4.15
C GLY A 498 11.46 -24.68 -3.11
N THR A 499 11.99 -24.37 -1.94
CA THR A 499 11.27 -23.68 -0.86
C THR A 499 11.73 -22.23 -0.75
N ILE A 500 10.78 -21.30 -0.66
CA ILE A 500 11.01 -19.86 -0.51
C ILE A 500 10.35 -19.39 0.78
N THR A 501 11.13 -18.88 1.74
CA THR A 501 10.60 -18.55 3.06
C THR A 501 10.52 -17.04 3.29
N HIS A 502 9.34 -16.57 3.68
CA HIS A 502 9.10 -15.28 4.31
C HIS A 502 8.90 -15.49 5.82
N THR A 503 9.65 -14.73 6.63
CA THR A 503 9.62 -14.87 8.09
C THR A 503 8.53 -14.02 8.75
N ASN A 504 7.83 -13.20 7.99
CA ASN A 504 6.82 -12.28 8.50
C ASN A 504 5.63 -13.04 9.10
N ASN A 505 5.14 -12.56 10.24
CA ASN A 505 3.82 -12.94 10.73
C ASN A 505 2.75 -12.44 9.76
N VAL A 506 1.67 -13.19 9.60
CA VAL A 506 0.51 -12.77 8.80
C VAL A 506 -0.73 -12.70 9.66
N ILE A 507 -1.54 -11.68 9.45
CA ILE A 507 -2.81 -11.45 10.16
C ILE A 507 -3.90 -11.19 9.13
N ILE A 508 -4.97 -11.96 9.17
CA ILE A 508 -6.20 -11.74 8.41
C ILE A 508 -7.31 -11.51 9.43
N ASN A 509 -7.71 -10.25 9.62
CA ASN A 509 -8.73 -9.90 10.61
C ASN A 509 -10.12 -10.34 10.16
N SER A 510 -11.01 -10.56 11.13
CA SER A 510 -12.42 -10.95 10.91
C SER A 510 -13.17 -10.03 9.94
N GLY A 511 -14.12 -10.60 9.19
CA GLY A 511 -14.97 -9.89 8.23
C GLY A 511 -14.34 -9.62 6.85
N ASN A 512 -13.12 -10.10 6.59
CA ASN A 512 -12.40 -9.83 5.36
C ASN A 512 -12.38 -11.05 4.40
N ASN A 513 -12.43 -10.76 3.11
CA ASN A 513 -12.10 -11.73 2.06
C ASN A 513 -10.73 -11.37 1.48
N SER A 514 -9.72 -12.13 1.85
CA SER A 514 -8.31 -11.81 1.59
C SER A 514 -7.70 -12.86 0.68
N THR A 515 -6.88 -12.43 -0.29
CA THR A 515 -6.20 -13.36 -1.20
C THR A 515 -4.70 -13.34 -0.95
N ILE A 516 -4.10 -14.52 -0.86
CA ILE A 516 -2.65 -14.69 -1.04
C ILE A 516 -2.45 -15.33 -2.40
N HIS A 517 -1.68 -14.66 -3.25
CA HIS A 517 -1.26 -15.17 -4.55
C HIS A 517 0.21 -15.59 -4.49
N VAL A 518 0.52 -16.82 -4.89
CA VAL A 518 1.88 -17.35 -4.96
C VAL A 518 2.30 -17.60 -6.40
N GLY A 519 3.49 -17.14 -6.77
CA GLY A 519 3.97 -17.33 -8.14
C GLY A 519 5.38 -16.83 -8.33
N ASN A 520 5.72 -16.59 -9.59
CA ASN A 520 7.03 -16.15 -10.01
C ASN A 520 6.91 -14.83 -10.81
N ASN A 521 8.06 -14.25 -11.15
CA ASN A 521 8.17 -13.20 -12.17
C ASN A 521 9.12 -13.67 -13.29
N GLY A 522 9.18 -14.98 -13.53
CA GLY A 522 10.21 -15.65 -14.32
C GLY A 522 9.73 -17.01 -14.86
N ALA A 523 10.63 -17.98 -15.00
CA ALA A 523 10.32 -19.29 -15.59
C ALA A 523 10.23 -20.44 -14.57
N ASN A 524 10.45 -20.19 -13.28
CA ASN A 524 10.53 -21.26 -12.29
C ASN A 524 9.15 -21.87 -12.00
N THR A 525 9.09 -23.18 -11.74
CA THR A 525 7.83 -23.90 -11.50
C THR A 525 7.89 -24.77 -10.24
N GLY A 526 6.71 -25.11 -9.69
CA GLY A 526 6.56 -26.09 -8.59
C GLY A 526 7.10 -25.67 -7.23
N ASN A 527 7.47 -24.40 -7.04
CA ASN A 527 8.05 -23.92 -5.79
C ASN A 527 7.00 -23.78 -4.67
N THR A 528 7.43 -24.00 -3.43
CA THR A 528 6.61 -23.77 -2.24
C THR A 528 7.00 -22.45 -1.58
N ILE A 529 6.06 -21.52 -1.47
CA ILE A 529 6.23 -20.29 -0.71
C ILE A 529 5.74 -20.50 0.72
N VAL A 530 6.63 -20.35 1.69
CA VAL A 530 6.34 -20.42 3.13
C VAL A 530 6.14 -19.00 3.65
N ILE A 531 5.03 -18.75 4.35
CA ILE A 531 4.77 -17.47 5.01
C ILE A 531 4.05 -17.69 6.36
N GLY A 532 4.16 -16.72 7.28
CA GLY A 532 3.63 -16.90 8.63
C GLY A 532 4.41 -17.95 9.41
N ASN A 533 5.71 -18.09 9.12
CA ASN A 533 6.57 -19.13 9.70
C ASN A 533 6.52 -19.15 11.24
N THR A 534 6.44 -17.98 11.88
CA THR A 534 6.29 -17.82 13.32
C THR A 534 4.83 -17.77 13.77
N SER A 535 3.96 -17.07 13.03
CA SER A 535 2.53 -17.00 13.30
C SER A 535 1.74 -16.60 12.06
N PHE A 536 0.67 -17.34 11.77
CA PHE A 536 -0.36 -16.97 10.81
C PHE A 536 -1.70 -16.92 11.53
N ASN A 537 -2.29 -15.73 11.70
CA ASN A 537 -3.57 -15.56 12.37
C ASN A 537 -4.69 -15.37 11.35
N LEU A 538 -5.70 -16.24 11.40
CA LEU A 538 -6.91 -16.16 10.57
C LEU A 538 -8.15 -15.97 11.44
N GLY A 539 -8.74 -14.78 11.37
CA GLY A 539 -9.98 -14.42 12.06
C GLY A 539 -11.21 -15.10 11.46
N ASN A 540 -12.40 -14.55 11.72
CA ASN A 540 -13.65 -14.96 11.06
C ASN A 540 -13.66 -14.48 9.61
N SER A 541 -12.94 -15.15 8.72
CA SER A 541 -12.61 -14.63 7.39
C SER A 541 -12.29 -15.72 6.40
N THR A 542 -12.32 -15.34 5.12
CA THR A 542 -11.91 -16.21 4.02
C THR A 542 -10.51 -15.87 3.59
N LEU A 543 -9.63 -16.88 3.56
CA LEU A 543 -8.35 -16.83 2.89
C LEU A 543 -8.49 -17.55 1.53
N ASN A 544 -8.48 -16.79 0.46
CA ASN A 544 -8.30 -17.36 -0.88
C ASN A 544 -6.82 -17.60 -1.14
N VAL A 545 -6.51 -18.76 -1.70
CA VAL A 545 -5.16 -19.05 -2.19
C VAL A 545 -5.22 -19.23 -3.69
N THR A 546 -4.44 -18.41 -4.38
CA THR A 546 -4.28 -18.48 -5.84
C THR A 546 -2.81 -18.62 -6.16
N GLY A 547 -2.50 -19.10 -7.34
CA GLY A 547 -1.14 -19.07 -7.85
C GLY A 547 -1.05 -19.38 -9.32
N ALA A 548 0.19 -19.46 -9.77
CA ALA A 548 0.59 -19.77 -11.14
C ALA A 548 1.85 -20.65 -11.11
N ASN A 549 2.17 -21.29 -12.24
CA ASN A 549 3.40 -22.09 -12.41
C ASN A 549 3.54 -23.24 -11.38
N ASP A 550 2.43 -23.83 -10.97
CA ASP A 550 2.35 -24.91 -9.97
C ASP A 550 2.90 -24.55 -8.58
N TYR A 551 2.97 -23.24 -8.27
CA TYR A 551 3.38 -22.80 -6.95
C TYR A 551 2.36 -23.19 -5.88
N GLN A 552 2.87 -23.44 -4.68
CA GLN A 552 2.07 -23.81 -3.52
C GLN A 552 2.33 -22.86 -2.36
N LEU A 553 1.31 -22.67 -1.51
CA LEU A 553 1.44 -21.92 -0.28
C LEU A 553 1.64 -22.87 0.90
N ARG A 554 2.64 -22.63 1.74
CA ARG A 554 2.81 -23.32 3.02
C ARG A 554 2.71 -22.35 4.19
N ILE A 555 1.93 -22.74 5.19
CA ILE A 555 1.79 -22.05 6.47
C ILE A 555 2.23 -23.04 7.54
N ASN A 556 3.25 -22.72 8.34
CA ASN A 556 3.78 -23.69 9.30
C ASN A 556 2.92 -23.83 10.56
N ALA A 557 2.26 -22.76 10.98
CA ALA A 557 1.30 -22.78 12.08
C ALA A 557 0.14 -21.84 11.78
N LEU A 558 -1.07 -22.40 11.69
CA LEU A 558 -2.30 -21.64 11.54
C LEU A 558 -2.95 -21.46 12.92
N LEU A 559 -3.11 -20.20 13.32
CA LEU A 559 -3.76 -19.80 14.55
C LEU A 559 -5.09 -19.14 14.20
N THR A 560 -6.16 -19.52 14.89
CA THR A 560 -7.49 -18.90 14.70
C THR A 560 -7.97 -18.15 15.95
N GLY A 561 -7.05 -17.72 16.81
CA GLY A 561 -7.34 -17.04 18.08
C GLY A 561 -7.36 -15.50 17.99
N GLY A 562 -8.29 -14.87 18.72
CA GLY A 562 -8.44 -13.40 18.82
C GLY A 562 -9.73 -12.89 18.16
N GLY A 563 -10.90 -13.16 18.76
CA GLY A 563 -12.19 -12.67 18.25
C GLY A 563 -13.39 -13.51 18.70
N SER A 564 -14.57 -13.18 18.16
CA SER A 564 -15.82 -13.88 18.41
C SER A 564 -15.86 -15.27 17.76
N ALA A 565 -16.81 -16.11 18.20
CA ALA A 565 -17.12 -17.38 17.54
C ALA A 565 -17.43 -17.16 16.06
N GLY A 566 -17.11 -18.14 15.21
CA GLY A 566 -17.40 -18.07 13.78
C GLY A 566 -16.55 -19.03 12.95
N THR A 567 -16.49 -18.79 11.64
CA THR A 567 -15.85 -19.66 10.65
C THR A 567 -14.60 -19.01 10.06
N ALA A 568 -13.47 -19.71 10.12
CA ALA A 568 -12.29 -19.42 9.32
C ALA A 568 -12.35 -20.30 8.05
N VAL A 569 -12.32 -19.70 6.86
CA VAL A 569 -12.44 -20.42 5.60
C VAL A 569 -11.09 -20.45 4.90
N LEU A 570 -10.60 -21.64 4.56
CA LEU A 570 -9.50 -21.84 3.62
C LEU A 570 -10.10 -22.17 2.25
N ASN A 571 -9.89 -21.28 1.28
CA ASN A 571 -10.44 -21.37 -0.07
C ASN A 571 -9.34 -21.39 -1.15
N PRO A 572 -8.53 -22.45 -1.23
CA PRO A 572 -7.51 -22.60 -2.27
C PRO A 572 -8.15 -22.94 -3.63
N THR A 573 -7.73 -22.25 -4.69
CA THR A 573 -8.36 -22.35 -6.02
C THR A 573 -7.37 -22.76 -7.10
N THR A 574 -6.43 -21.88 -7.46
CA THR A 574 -5.41 -22.16 -8.49
C THR A 574 -4.04 -22.54 -7.92
N ALA A 575 -3.87 -22.49 -6.60
CA ALA A 575 -2.71 -23.02 -5.91
C ALA A 575 -3.12 -23.84 -4.69
N ASN A 576 -2.39 -24.92 -4.44
CA ASN A 576 -2.57 -25.77 -3.27
C ASN A 576 -2.06 -25.06 -2.00
N ILE A 577 -2.65 -25.42 -0.86
CA ILE A 577 -2.18 -24.99 0.46
C ILE A 577 -1.73 -26.19 1.31
N ILE A 578 -0.61 -26.01 2.01
CA ILE A 578 -0.10 -26.91 3.04
C ILE A 578 -0.10 -26.16 4.37
N VAL A 579 -0.89 -26.62 5.34
CA VAL A 579 -0.94 -26.04 6.68
C VAL A 579 -0.26 -26.99 7.65
N GLY A 580 0.66 -26.52 8.47
CA GLY A 580 1.26 -27.28 9.56
C GLY A 580 0.31 -27.43 10.74
N ASN A 581 0.76 -27.11 11.95
CA ASN A 581 -0.10 -27.24 13.13
C ASN A 581 -1.24 -26.22 13.10
N TYR A 582 -2.41 -26.63 13.58
CA TYR A 582 -3.55 -25.75 13.79
C TYR A 582 -3.82 -25.61 15.28
N THR A 583 -3.86 -24.37 15.75
CA THR A 583 -4.17 -24.07 17.16
C THR A 583 -5.28 -23.04 17.22
N ASN A 584 -6.33 -23.35 17.98
CA ASN A 584 -7.41 -22.41 18.23
C ASN A 584 -7.18 -21.58 19.50
N GLY A 585 -7.78 -20.38 19.54
CA GLY A 585 -7.86 -19.57 20.75
C GLY A 585 -8.98 -20.04 21.69
N SER A 586 -9.33 -19.21 22.68
CA SER A 586 -10.26 -19.60 23.74
C SER A 586 -11.75 -19.64 23.34
N VAL A 587 -12.07 -19.46 22.07
CA VAL A 587 -13.45 -19.32 21.57
C VAL A 587 -13.73 -20.42 20.55
N ALA A 588 -14.94 -20.99 20.57
CA ALA A 588 -15.32 -22.03 19.64
C ALA A 588 -15.28 -21.53 18.18
N ARG A 589 -14.65 -22.30 17.29
CA ARG A 589 -14.48 -21.93 15.87
C ARG A 589 -14.66 -23.11 14.92
N THR A 590 -15.21 -22.81 13.75
CA THR A 590 -15.24 -23.74 12.61
C THR A 590 -14.07 -23.41 11.68
N LEU A 591 -13.23 -24.40 11.38
CA LEU A 591 -12.34 -24.34 10.23
C LEU A 591 -13.07 -24.95 9.04
N GLN A 592 -13.44 -24.12 8.08
CA GLN A 592 -14.03 -24.56 6.83
C GLN A 592 -12.93 -24.82 5.80
N LEU A 593 -12.94 -26.03 5.25
CA LEU A 593 -12.04 -26.48 4.20
C LEU A 593 -12.81 -26.44 2.89
N GLY A 594 -12.55 -25.45 2.04
CA GLY A 594 -13.27 -25.23 0.78
C GLY A 594 -12.38 -25.27 -0.45
N GLY A 595 -12.78 -24.55 -1.49
CA GLY A 595 -11.96 -24.32 -2.69
C GLY A 595 -12.15 -25.34 -3.82
N THR A 596 -11.29 -25.21 -4.84
CA THR A 596 -11.34 -26.02 -6.07
C THR A 596 -10.04 -26.74 -6.38
N SER A 597 -8.93 -26.42 -5.69
CA SER A 597 -7.67 -27.14 -5.87
C SER A 597 -7.73 -28.54 -5.24
N THR A 598 -6.96 -29.50 -5.78
CA THR A 598 -7.08 -30.93 -5.43
C THR A 598 -5.93 -31.49 -4.58
N GLY A 599 -4.97 -30.66 -4.16
CA GLY A 599 -3.80 -31.09 -3.37
C GLY A 599 -3.65 -30.36 -2.02
N ASN A 600 -4.75 -30.05 -1.33
CA ASN A 600 -4.72 -29.29 -0.08
C ASN A 600 -4.48 -30.19 1.13
N ILE A 601 -3.62 -29.75 2.05
CA ILE A 601 -3.15 -30.59 3.16
C ILE A 601 -3.17 -29.82 4.47
N ILE A 602 -3.75 -30.42 5.52
CA ILE A 602 -3.43 -30.11 6.91
C ILE A 602 -2.42 -31.17 7.38
N GLN A 603 -1.15 -30.77 7.41
CA GLN A 603 0.00 -31.62 7.68
C GLN A 603 0.23 -31.84 9.18
N GLY A 604 -0.02 -30.82 10.00
CA GLY A 604 0.21 -30.87 11.45
C GLY A 604 -1.04 -31.26 12.24
N ASN A 605 -0.89 -31.32 13.56
CA ASN A 605 -1.98 -31.67 14.46
C ASN A 605 -2.91 -30.47 14.67
N MET A 606 -4.20 -30.76 14.83
CA MET A 606 -5.26 -29.83 15.16
C MET A 606 -5.78 -30.16 16.57
N ALA A 607 -5.87 -29.13 17.42
CA ALA A 607 -6.36 -29.26 18.78
C ALA A 607 -7.33 -28.13 19.13
N ASN A 608 -8.17 -28.39 20.13
CA ASN A 608 -8.96 -27.33 20.77
C ASN A 608 -8.04 -26.27 21.39
N GLY A 609 -8.53 -25.04 21.49
CA GLY A 609 -7.92 -24.01 22.32
C GLY A 609 -8.26 -24.17 23.80
N GLY A 610 -7.72 -23.29 24.65
CA GLY A 610 -8.04 -23.27 26.08
C GLY A 610 -9.51 -22.87 26.36
N GLY A 611 -10.00 -23.13 27.58
CA GLY A 611 -11.35 -22.72 27.99
C GLY A 611 -12.45 -23.37 27.15
N THR A 612 -13.31 -22.56 26.50
CA THR A 612 -14.42 -23.02 25.64
C THR A 612 -14.05 -23.13 24.16
N GLY A 613 -12.74 -23.11 23.85
CA GLY A 613 -12.16 -23.05 22.50
C GLY A 613 -12.30 -24.31 21.63
N VAL A 614 -13.50 -24.84 21.48
CA VAL A 614 -13.78 -26.05 20.68
C VAL A 614 -13.55 -25.79 19.18
N VAL A 615 -12.90 -26.73 18.50
CA VAL A 615 -12.67 -26.68 17.04
C VAL A 615 -13.59 -27.67 16.35
N THR A 616 -14.32 -27.17 15.34
CA THR A 616 -15.13 -27.96 14.40
C THR A 616 -14.52 -27.89 13.02
N ILE A 617 -14.52 -28.99 12.28
CA ILE A 617 -14.11 -29.02 10.87
C ILE A 617 -15.35 -29.11 9.99
N HIS A 618 -15.41 -28.27 8.95
CA HIS A 618 -16.45 -28.34 7.92
C HIS A 618 -15.81 -28.40 6.54
N LYS A 619 -15.86 -29.56 5.90
CA LYS A 619 -15.41 -29.75 4.52
C LYS A 619 -16.56 -29.42 3.56
N THR A 620 -16.33 -28.43 2.70
CA THR A 620 -17.25 -27.95 1.67
C THR A 620 -16.66 -28.08 0.28
N ASP A 621 -17.49 -27.86 -0.74
CA ASP A 621 -17.13 -27.84 -2.16
C ASP A 621 -16.48 -29.13 -2.68
N ASN A 622 -16.15 -29.17 -3.97
CA ASN A 622 -15.68 -30.39 -4.62
C ASN A 622 -14.17 -30.65 -4.48
N SER A 623 -13.44 -29.82 -3.73
CA SER A 623 -12.00 -30.01 -3.51
C SER A 623 -11.67 -31.29 -2.74
N THR A 624 -10.42 -31.70 -2.84
CA THR A 624 -9.82 -32.73 -1.98
C THR A 624 -8.95 -32.07 -0.91
N TRP A 625 -9.16 -32.48 0.34
CA TRP A 625 -8.35 -32.09 1.49
C TRP A 625 -7.83 -33.31 2.22
N SER A 626 -6.54 -33.31 2.59
CA SER A 626 -5.92 -34.37 3.39
C SER A 626 -5.65 -33.90 4.81
N LEU A 627 -6.06 -34.68 5.81
CA LEU A 627 -5.73 -34.51 7.22
C LEU A 627 -4.68 -35.56 7.60
N ASN A 628 -3.44 -35.11 7.77
CA ASN A 628 -2.31 -36.00 8.07
C ASN A 628 -1.93 -35.98 9.56
N GLY A 629 -2.44 -35.00 10.31
CA GLY A 629 -2.20 -34.85 11.73
C GLY A 629 -2.97 -35.84 12.60
N ASN A 630 -2.40 -36.14 13.76
CA ASN A 630 -3.05 -36.87 14.85
C ASN A 630 -3.87 -35.87 15.68
N ASN A 631 -5.17 -35.77 15.39
CA ASN A 631 -5.99 -34.64 15.81
C ASN A 631 -6.78 -34.94 17.10
N THR A 632 -6.96 -33.91 17.93
CA THR A 632 -7.60 -34.02 19.26
C THR A 632 -8.75 -33.04 19.50
N PHE A 633 -9.11 -32.25 18.48
CA PHE A 633 -10.28 -31.36 18.57
C PHE A 633 -11.60 -32.12 18.77
N SER A 634 -12.56 -31.50 19.44
CA SER A 634 -13.80 -32.19 19.89
C SER A 634 -15.10 -31.70 19.26
N GLY A 635 -15.07 -30.66 18.42
CA GLY A 635 -16.28 -30.02 17.87
C GLY A 635 -16.95 -30.76 16.71
N GLY A 636 -16.41 -31.90 16.31
CA GLY A 636 -16.90 -32.74 15.23
C GLY A 636 -16.34 -32.37 13.85
N THR A 637 -16.53 -33.29 12.90
CA THR A 637 -16.13 -33.16 11.49
C THR A 637 -17.33 -33.39 10.59
N SER A 638 -17.77 -32.35 9.87
CA SER A 638 -18.84 -32.43 8.88
C SER A 638 -18.27 -32.35 7.46
N ILE A 639 -18.69 -33.27 6.59
CA ILE A 639 -18.26 -33.35 5.20
C ILE A 639 -19.50 -33.27 4.33
N THR A 640 -19.75 -32.08 3.77
CA THR A 640 -20.98 -31.83 3.01
C THR A 640 -20.78 -31.96 1.49
N ALA A 641 -19.55 -31.86 0.99
CA ALA A 641 -19.20 -32.07 -0.42
C ALA A 641 -17.70 -32.38 -0.60
N GLY A 642 -17.35 -32.91 -1.77
CA GLY A 642 -15.96 -33.24 -2.16
C GLY A 642 -15.34 -34.33 -1.30
N THR A 643 -14.00 -34.35 -1.23
CA THR A 643 -13.24 -35.44 -0.62
C THR A 643 -12.44 -34.97 0.59
N LEU A 644 -12.60 -35.64 1.73
CA LEU A 644 -11.70 -35.53 2.88
C LEU A 644 -10.91 -36.82 3.03
N LEU A 645 -9.58 -36.76 2.99
CA LEU A 645 -8.70 -37.90 3.22
C LEU A 645 -8.19 -37.85 4.66
N ALA A 646 -8.49 -38.87 5.46
CA ALA A 646 -7.89 -39.08 6.77
C ALA A 646 -6.65 -39.97 6.57
N ASN A 647 -5.47 -39.35 6.63
CA ASN A 647 -4.18 -39.96 6.28
C ASN A 647 -3.17 -39.87 7.44
N ASN A 648 -3.66 -39.77 8.68
CA ASN A 648 -2.80 -39.78 9.85
C ASN A 648 -2.17 -41.16 10.05
N THR A 649 -0.94 -41.21 10.51
CA THR A 649 -0.18 -42.47 10.72
C THR A 649 -0.11 -42.90 12.19
N GLY A 650 -0.76 -42.17 13.10
CA GLY A 650 -0.76 -42.46 14.54
C GLY A 650 -2.00 -43.23 15.02
N SER A 651 -2.03 -43.55 16.31
CA SER A 651 -3.11 -44.30 16.94
C SER A 651 -4.36 -43.48 17.29
N THR A 652 -4.32 -42.15 17.12
CA THR A 652 -5.47 -41.27 17.37
C THR A 652 -6.23 -40.96 16.07
N SER A 653 -7.26 -40.12 16.15
CA SER A 653 -8.14 -39.80 15.02
C SER A 653 -7.57 -38.71 14.11
N ALA A 654 -7.61 -38.88 12.79
CA ALA A 654 -7.42 -37.81 11.81
C ALA A 654 -8.57 -36.78 11.84
N THR A 655 -9.78 -37.16 12.23
CA THR A 655 -10.96 -36.27 12.22
C THR A 655 -11.32 -35.76 13.61
N GLY A 656 -10.38 -35.82 14.55
CA GLY A 656 -10.58 -35.42 15.94
C GLY A 656 -11.48 -36.41 16.71
N THR A 657 -11.85 -36.02 17.92
CA THR A 657 -12.58 -36.85 18.88
C THR A 657 -14.09 -36.59 18.90
N GLY A 658 -14.57 -35.58 18.16
CA GLY A 658 -15.99 -35.24 18.03
C GLY A 658 -16.73 -36.09 17.00
N ALA A 659 -18.05 -35.91 16.91
CA ALA A 659 -18.91 -36.66 15.99
C ALA A 659 -18.59 -36.37 14.51
N ILE A 660 -18.92 -37.33 13.64
CA ILE A 660 -18.63 -37.24 12.21
C ILE A 660 -19.93 -37.35 11.42
N THR A 661 -20.13 -36.42 10.48
CA THR A 661 -21.26 -36.43 9.57
C THR A 661 -20.77 -36.36 8.14
N LEU A 662 -21.11 -37.36 7.33
CA LEU A 662 -20.81 -37.42 5.90
C LEU A 662 -22.12 -37.32 5.11
N ALA A 663 -22.29 -36.26 4.33
CA ALA A 663 -23.50 -36.04 3.53
C ALA A 663 -23.51 -36.87 2.23
N SER A 664 -24.69 -37.03 1.62
CA SER A 664 -24.84 -37.69 0.32
C SER A 664 -24.00 -36.97 -0.75
N GLY A 665 -23.29 -37.74 -1.58
CA GLY A 665 -22.39 -37.23 -2.62
C GLY A 665 -21.00 -36.75 -2.16
N ALA A 666 -20.72 -36.72 -0.86
CA ALA A 666 -19.39 -36.43 -0.32
C ALA A 666 -18.58 -37.72 -0.10
N ILE A 667 -17.24 -37.60 -0.04
CA ILE A 667 -16.31 -38.71 0.12
C ILE A 667 -15.45 -38.52 1.37
N LEU A 668 -15.40 -39.54 2.23
CA LEU A 668 -14.38 -39.69 3.28
C LEU A 668 -13.47 -40.86 2.91
N GLY A 669 -12.19 -40.62 2.75
CA GLY A 669 -11.22 -41.66 2.38
C GLY A 669 -9.91 -41.56 3.12
N GLY A 670 -8.86 -42.14 2.53
CA GLY A 670 -7.51 -42.18 3.08
C GLY A 670 -7.17 -43.50 3.76
N SER A 671 -5.94 -43.60 4.26
CA SER A 671 -5.38 -44.81 4.88
C SER A 671 -5.12 -44.66 6.38
N GLY A 672 -5.74 -43.67 7.00
CA GLY A 672 -5.58 -43.34 8.41
C GLY A 672 -6.72 -43.87 9.28
N ARG A 673 -6.79 -43.32 10.50
CA ARG A 673 -7.74 -43.73 11.53
C ARG A 673 -8.72 -42.61 11.84
N VAL A 674 -9.99 -42.97 11.99
CA VAL A 674 -11.08 -42.08 12.39
C VAL A 674 -11.71 -42.64 13.66
N ALA A 675 -11.61 -41.90 14.76
CA ALA A 675 -11.94 -42.40 16.10
C ALA A 675 -12.63 -41.34 16.99
N PRO A 676 -13.95 -41.12 16.83
CA PRO A 676 -14.70 -40.28 17.75
C PRO A 676 -14.75 -40.90 19.16
N THR A 677 -14.74 -40.07 20.20
CA THR A 677 -14.69 -40.51 21.61
C THR A 677 -15.97 -40.18 22.38
N GLY A 678 -16.24 -40.89 23.49
CA GLY A 678 -17.45 -40.67 24.30
C GLY A 678 -18.72 -41.02 23.51
N THR A 679 -19.79 -40.24 23.69
CA THR A 679 -21.10 -40.42 23.00
C THR A 679 -21.14 -39.91 21.55
N ASN A 680 -19.98 -39.57 20.97
CA ASN A 680 -19.90 -39.07 19.61
C ASN A 680 -19.97 -40.21 18.59
N GLY A 681 -20.94 -40.17 17.68
CA GLY A 681 -21.14 -41.17 16.64
C GLY A 681 -20.59 -40.79 15.26
N ILE A 682 -20.67 -41.73 14.32
CA ILE A 682 -20.38 -41.54 12.89
C ILE A 682 -21.69 -41.72 12.12
N SER A 683 -22.13 -40.69 11.39
CA SER A 683 -23.32 -40.71 10.53
C SER A 683 -22.91 -40.59 9.06
N ILE A 684 -23.25 -41.61 8.27
CA ILE A 684 -22.80 -41.74 6.87
C ILE A 684 -24.00 -41.75 5.94
N GLN A 685 -24.09 -40.75 5.08
CA GLN A 685 -25.01 -40.66 3.94
C GLN A 685 -24.29 -40.64 2.58
N GLY A 686 -22.96 -40.47 2.58
CA GLY A 686 -22.09 -40.42 1.39
C GLY A 686 -21.15 -41.62 1.27
N THR A 687 -20.07 -41.46 0.49
CA THR A 687 -19.12 -42.53 0.14
C THR A 687 -17.95 -42.60 1.12
N ILE A 688 -17.66 -43.79 1.66
CA ILE A 688 -16.36 -44.09 2.27
C ILE A 688 -15.46 -44.72 1.20
N SER A 689 -14.20 -44.32 1.11
CA SER A 689 -13.24 -44.83 0.12
C SER A 689 -11.88 -45.04 0.78
N PRO A 690 -11.57 -46.25 1.30
CA PRO A 690 -10.23 -46.54 1.80
C PRO A 690 -9.15 -46.23 0.75
N GLY A 691 -8.04 -45.63 1.20
CA GLY A 691 -6.99 -45.11 0.32
C GLY A 691 -7.38 -43.82 -0.43
N THR A 692 -6.59 -43.44 -1.44
CA THR A 692 -6.92 -42.27 -2.28
C THR A 692 -7.89 -42.66 -3.40
N PRO A 693 -9.05 -41.98 -3.52
CA PRO A 693 -9.99 -42.27 -4.61
C PRO A 693 -9.36 -42.05 -5.99
N GLY A 694 -9.29 -43.11 -6.80
CA GLY A 694 -8.97 -43.07 -8.22
C GLY A 694 -7.47 -43.20 -8.55
N VAL A 695 -6.61 -43.49 -7.57
CA VAL A 695 -5.15 -43.52 -7.73
C VAL A 695 -4.56 -44.90 -7.39
N LEU A 696 -3.58 -45.36 -8.18
CA LEU A 696 -2.77 -46.56 -7.91
C LEU A 696 -1.60 -46.22 -6.94
N ASP A 697 -1.90 -45.73 -5.75
CA ASP A 697 -0.90 -45.25 -4.78
C ASP A 697 -0.46 -46.28 -3.73
N GLY A 698 -0.92 -47.52 -3.86
CA GLY A 698 -0.72 -48.58 -2.86
C GLY A 698 -1.95 -48.81 -1.99
N ILE A 699 -1.91 -49.91 -1.25
CA ILE A 699 -3.00 -50.44 -0.43
C ILE A 699 -3.32 -49.49 0.74
N GLY A 700 -4.58 -49.12 0.90
CA GLY A 700 -5.07 -48.28 1.99
C GLY A 700 -5.93 -49.05 2.98
N THR A 701 -5.45 -49.22 4.20
CA THR A 701 -6.28 -49.63 5.33
C THR A 701 -6.93 -48.40 5.94
N PHE A 702 -8.25 -48.32 5.94
CA PHE A 702 -8.98 -47.23 6.59
C PHE A 702 -9.67 -47.74 7.86
N THR A 703 -9.37 -47.14 9.01
CA THR A 703 -9.88 -47.62 10.30
C THR A 703 -10.95 -46.70 10.86
N LEU A 704 -12.15 -47.24 11.11
CA LEU A 704 -13.23 -46.59 11.84
C LEU A 704 -13.32 -47.18 13.25
N ALA A 705 -13.22 -46.34 14.28
CA ALA A 705 -13.15 -46.77 15.68
C ALA A 705 -14.05 -45.94 16.61
N PRO A 706 -15.38 -46.17 16.62
CA PRO A 706 -16.31 -45.44 17.47
C PRO A 706 -16.19 -45.87 18.95
N ALA A 707 -16.14 -44.90 19.88
CA ALA A 707 -15.98 -45.19 21.31
C ALA A 707 -17.28 -45.63 22.03
N THR A 708 -18.47 -45.11 21.65
CA THR A 708 -19.78 -45.63 22.09
C THR A 708 -20.87 -45.41 21.02
N GLY A 709 -21.77 -46.39 20.84
CA GLY A 709 -22.85 -46.36 19.84
C GLY A 709 -22.45 -46.99 18.49
N ASN A 710 -23.43 -47.50 17.75
CA ASN A 710 -23.20 -48.06 16.40
C ASN A 710 -22.88 -46.94 15.40
N ALA A 711 -21.96 -47.19 14.47
CA ALA A 711 -21.82 -46.36 13.27
C ALA A 711 -22.98 -46.74 12.33
N THR A 712 -23.94 -45.82 12.13
CA THR A 712 -25.10 -46.10 11.27
C THR A 712 -24.79 -45.75 9.83
N PHE A 713 -24.88 -46.76 8.96
CA PHE A 713 -24.73 -46.61 7.53
C PHE A 713 -26.12 -46.38 6.91
N ALA A 714 -26.43 -45.12 6.61
CA ALA A 714 -27.69 -44.70 5.99
C ALA A 714 -27.42 -44.28 4.54
N ALA A 715 -27.09 -45.25 3.69
CA ALA A 715 -26.71 -44.98 2.31
C ALA A 715 -27.89 -44.58 1.42
N THR A 716 -27.74 -43.44 0.75
CA THR A 716 -28.30 -43.20 -0.59
C THR A 716 -27.24 -43.35 -1.69
N GLY A 717 -26.02 -43.84 -1.37
CA GLY A 717 -24.89 -44.00 -2.28
C GLY A 717 -23.83 -45.01 -1.79
N ALA A 718 -22.83 -45.34 -2.62
CA ALA A 718 -21.94 -46.50 -2.42
C ALA A 718 -20.59 -46.20 -1.73
N VAL A 719 -20.10 -47.11 -0.87
CA VAL A 719 -18.71 -47.25 -0.39
C VAL A 719 -17.88 -47.82 -1.54
N ILE A 720 -16.79 -47.15 -1.91
CA ILE A 720 -15.97 -47.58 -3.04
C ILE A 720 -14.77 -48.36 -2.54
N PHE A 721 -14.66 -49.61 -2.96
CA PHE A 721 -13.42 -50.38 -2.87
C PHE A 721 -12.76 -50.35 -4.24
N GLN A 722 -11.55 -49.80 -4.29
CA GLN A 722 -10.74 -49.84 -5.50
C GLN A 722 -9.80 -51.03 -5.42
N LEU A 723 -9.93 -51.95 -6.35
CA LEU A 723 -9.09 -53.13 -6.39
C LEU A 723 -7.73 -52.73 -6.97
N LYS A 724 -6.73 -52.58 -6.08
CA LYS A 724 -5.32 -52.25 -6.37
C LYS A 724 -4.46 -53.52 -6.18
N SER A 725 -3.34 -53.65 -6.89
CA SER A 725 -2.46 -54.84 -6.80
C SER A 725 -1.00 -54.46 -6.62
N ASN A 726 -0.24 -55.26 -5.84
CA ASN A 726 1.13 -55.63 -6.25
C ASN A 726 1.71 -56.92 -5.60
N GLY A 727 0.93 -57.98 -5.36
CA GLY A 727 1.51 -59.19 -4.76
C GLY A 727 0.64 -60.45 -4.81
N THR A 728 1.26 -61.52 -5.31
CA THR A 728 0.82 -62.93 -5.42
C THR A 728 -0.19 -63.42 -4.38
N ASN A 729 -1.29 -64.04 -4.88
CA ASN A 729 -1.95 -65.26 -4.38
C ASN A 729 -1.73 -65.61 -2.90
N GLY A 730 -2.10 -64.72 -1.97
CA GLY A 730 -1.92 -64.93 -0.52
C GLY A 730 -2.97 -65.86 0.12
N LEU A 731 -3.88 -66.41 -0.68
CA LEU A 731 -4.93 -67.32 -0.26
C LEU A 731 -4.91 -68.51 -1.22
N ASP A 732 -4.53 -69.69 -0.71
CA ASP A 732 -4.62 -70.94 -1.45
C ASP A 732 -6.10 -71.29 -1.58
N ILE A 733 -6.65 -71.08 -2.79
CA ILE A 733 -7.97 -71.60 -3.16
C ILE A 733 -7.84 -73.10 -3.30
N THR A 734 -8.35 -73.85 -2.31
CA THR A 734 -8.55 -75.30 -2.48
C THR A 734 -9.98 -75.51 -2.94
N LEU A 735 -10.15 -76.08 -4.13
CA LEU A 735 -11.46 -76.45 -4.65
C LEU A 735 -11.86 -77.84 -4.13
N ASP A 736 -13.14 -78.04 -3.82
CA ASP A 736 -13.70 -79.35 -3.53
C ASP A 736 -13.78 -80.19 -4.81
N SER A 737 -14.15 -81.46 -4.67
CA SER A 737 -14.29 -82.39 -5.80
C SER A 737 -15.43 -82.02 -6.76
N LEU A 738 -16.22 -80.99 -6.46
CA LEU A 738 -17.29 -80.44 -7.30
C LEU A 738 -16.87 -79.11 -7.95
N GLY A 739 -15.65 -78.61 -7.67
CA GLY A 739 -15.12 -77.36 -8.20
C GLY A 739 -15.55 -76.11 -7.42
N ASN A 740 -16.24 -76.27 -6.28
CA ASN A 740 -16.53 -75.15 -5.38
C ASN A 740 -15.31 -74.87 -4.52
N ILE A 741 -15.17 -73.67 -3.94
CA ILE A 741 -14.10 -73.42 -2.96
C ILE A 741 -14.38 -74.26 -1.69
N ALA A 742 -13.55 -75.26 -1.42
CA ALA A 742 -13.62 -76.12 -0.23
C ALA A 742 -13.09 -75.40 1.01
N THR A 743 -11.93 -74.75 0.86
CA THR A 743 -11.25 -73.98 1.89
C THR A 743 -10.44 -72.88 1.23
N LEU A 744 -10.51 -71.67 1.77
CA LEU A 744 -9.47 -70.68 1.56
C LEU A 744 -8.43 -70.88 2.68
N GLY A 745 -7.33 -71.54 2.35
CA GLY A 745 -6.24 -71.82 3.28
C GLY A 745 -5.06 -70.88 3.07
N GLY A 746 -4.37 -70.51 4.14
CA GLY A 746 -3.21 -69.60 4.09
C GLY A 746 -3.37 -68.45 5.08
N THR A 747 -2.27 -68.03 5.71
CA THR A 747 -2.27 -66.84 6.56
C THR A 747 -2.29 -65.62 5.66
N TYR A 748 -3.46 -65.01 5.50
CA TYR A 748 -3.58 -63.68 4.90
C TYR A 748 -2.67 -62.72 5.70
N ASN A 749 -1.56 -62.28 5.10
CA ASN A 749 -0.56 -61.47 5.81
C ASN A 749 -0.92 -59.97 5.86
N GLY A 750 -2.09 -59.58 5.34
CA GLY A 750 -2.58 -58.20 5.39
C GLY A 750 -1.97 -57.23 4.36
N THR A 751 -1.24 -57.69 3.35
CA THR A 751 -0.49 -56.78 2.44
C THR A 751 -0.99 -56.73 0.99
N GLY A 752 -2.29 -56.92 0.72
CA GLY A 752 -2.80 -57.10 -0.66
C GLY A 752 -3.89 -56.15 -1.21
N ALA A 753 -4.88 -55.73 -0.41
CA ALA A 753 -6.08 -55.02 -0.90
C ALA A 753 -6.54 -53.87 0.02
N ASP A 754 -7.25 -52.87 -0.53
CA ASP A 754 -7.86 -51.77 0.23
C ASP A 754 -8.89 -52.35 1.23
N ARG A 755 -8.66 -52.15 2.53
CA ARG A 755 -9.45 -52.75 3.61
C ARG A 755 -10.12 -51.70 4.49
N LEU A 756 -11.42 -51.84 4.70
CA LEU A 756 -12.14 -51.09 5.72
C LEU A 756 -12.13 -51.88 7.04
N ILE A 757 -11.51 -51.31 8.08
CA ILE A 757 -11.44 -51.93 9.42
C ILE A 757 -12.41 -51.21 10.35
N PHE A 758 -13.18 -52.00 11.10
CA PHE A 758 -13.94 -51.52 12.25
C PHE A 758 -13.28 -51.96 13.55
N ASP A 759 -12.51 -51.06 14.14
CA ASP A 759 -11.77 -51.27 15.39
C ASP A 759 -12.60 -50.76 16.57
N ALA A 760 -13.56 -51.59 17.02
CA ALA A 760 -14.36 -51.29 18.19
C ALA A 760 -13.63 -51.77 19.46
N THR A 761 -12.95 -50.87 20.16
CA THR A 761 -12.44 -51.16 21.51
C THR A 761 -13.56 -51.19 22.59
N GLY A 762 -14.85 -51.21 22.18
CA GLY A 762 -16.05 -51.07 23.03
C GLY A 762 -17.28 -51.76 22.41
N THR A 763 -18.52 -51.38 22.79
CA THR A 763 -19.76 -52.07 22.34
C THR A 763 -20.35 -51.55 21.02
N GLY A 764 -19.65 -50.69 20.27
CA GLY A 764 -20.15 -50.11 19.03
C GLY A 764 -19.91 -51.03 17.84
N LEU A 765 -20.93 -51.28 17.02
CA LEU A 765 -20.83 -52.08 15.80
C LEU A 765 -21.05 -51.19 14.57
N LEU A 766 -20.56 -51.61 13.40
CA LEU A 766 -21.06 -51.07 12.12
C LEU A 766 -22.49 -51.58 11.92
N ASP A 767 -23.48 -50.70 11.87
CA ASP A 767 -24.87 -51.05 11.62
C ASP A 767 -25.25 -50.77 10.16
N LEU A 768 -25.25 -51.82 9.35
CA LEU A 768 -25.64 -51.81 7.93
C LEU A 768 -27.13 -52.16 7.73
N THR A 769 -27.92 -52.34 8.79
CA THR A 769 -29.32 -52.78 8.65
C THR A 769 -30.21 -51.81 7.88
N GLY A 770 -29.80 -50.54 7.78
CA GLY A 770 -30.44 -49.49 6.97
C GLY A 770 -29.81 -49.27 5.59
N ALA A 771 -28.84 -50.09 5.17
CA ALA A 771 -28.17 -49.97 3.87
C ALA A 771 -29.09 -50.42 2.72
N SER A 772 -28.94 -49.80 1.54
CA SER A 772 -29.65 -50.19 0.32
C SER A 772 -28.84 -51.21 -0.51
N ASP A 773 -29.50 -51.96 -1.39
CA ASP A 773 -28.81 -52.88 -2.31
C ASP A 773 -27.75 -52.13 -3.14
N GLY A 774 -26.55 -52.71 -3.31
CA GLY A 774 -25.44 -52.10 -4.04
C GLY A 774 -24.69 -50.99 -3.29
N SER A 775 -24.86 -50.89 -1.97
CA SER A 775 -24.16 -49.95 -1.10
C SER A 775 -22.62 -50.06 -1.07
N PHE A 776 -22.02 -51.14 -1.56
CA PHE A 776 -20.58 -51.32 -1.72
C PHE A 776 -20.26 -51.44 -3.21
N ASN A 777 -19.72 -50.39 -3.81
CA ASN A 777 -19.30 -50.39 -5.20
C ASN A 777 -17.85 -50.86 -5.31
N VAL A 778 -17.67 -52.05 -5.86
CA VAL A 778 -16.36 -52.66 -6.05
C VAL A 778 -15.95 -52.48 -7.50
N VAL A 779 -14.90 -51.68 -7.72
CA VAL A 779 -14.40 -51.32 -9.04
C VAL A 779 -12.90 -51.55 -9.15
N PHE A 780 -12.43 -51.82 -10.35
CA PHE A 780 -11.00 -51.89 -10.60
C PHE A 780 -10.38 -50.51 -10.57
N ALA A 781 -9.23 -50.37 -9.89
CA ALA A 781 -8.48 -49.12 -9.93
C ALA A 781 -8.01 -48.83 -11.37
N SER A 782 -7.93 -47.55 -11.76
CA SER A 782 -7.51 -47.17 -13.11
C SER A 782 -6.13 -47.74 -13.44
N GLY A 783 -6.03 -48.57 -14.49
CA GLY A 783 -4.80 -49.25 -14.90
C GLY A 783 -4.58 -50.65 -14.32
N TYR A 784 -5.45 -51.12 -13.42
CA TYR A 784 -5.44 -52.51 -12.96
C TYR A 784 -6.07 -53.45 -14.00
N THR A 785 -5.47 -54.63 -14.17
CA THR A 785 -5.98 -55.71 -15.03
C THR A 785 -6.27 -56.94 -14.17
N PRO A 786 -7.52 -57.41 -14.07
CA PRO A 786 -7.88 -58.56 -13.23
C PRO A 786 -7.36 -59.88 -13.80
N MET A 787 -7.12 -60.85 -12.91
CA MET A 787 -6.71 -62.22 -13.22
C MET A 787 -7.60 -63.24 -12.50
N LEU A 788 -7.72 -64.44 -13.08
CA LEU A 788 -8.42 -65.56 -12.44
C LEU A 788 -7.72 -65.92 -11.12
N GLY A 789 -8.50 -66.08 -10.05
CA GLY A 789 -8.00 -66.39 -8.71
C GLY A 789 -7.66 -65.18 -7.85
N ASP A 790 -7.75 -63.96 -8.37
CA ASP A 790 -7.60 -62.75 -7.56
C ASP A 790 -8.65 -62.72 -6.44
N ALA A 791 -8.21 -62.49 -5.21
CA ALA A 791 -9.04 -62.44 -4.01
C ALA A 791 -8.77 -61.16 -3.22
N PHE A 792 -9.83 -60.56 -2.65
CA PHE A 792 -9.78 -59.25 -2.02
C PHE A 792 -10.47 -59.26 -0.66
N ASP A 793 -9.75 -58.88 0.39
CA ASP A 793 -10.27 -58.67 1.75
C ASP A 793 -10.77 -57.23 1.89
N LEU A 794 -12.09 -57.04 1.76
CA LEU A 794 -12.70 -55.71 1.69
C LEU A 794 -13.07 -55.15 3.07
N LEU A 795 -13.47 -56.01 4.01
CA LEU A 795 -14.09 -55.59 5.26
C LEU A 795 -13.71 -56.55 6.41
N ASP A 796 -13.49 -55.99 7.60
CA ASP A 796 -13.30 -56.73 8.86
C ASP A 796 -14.63 -56.95 9.60
N TRP A 797 -14.95 -58.20 9.95
CA TRP A 797 -16.29 -58.65 10.41
C TRP A 797 -16.48 -58.71 11.90
N ASP A 798 -15.40 -58.64 12.67
CA ASP A 798 -15.45 -58.86 14.12
C ASP A 798 -16.41 -57.88 14.83
N ASN A 799 -16.79 -56.77 14.17
CA ASN A 799 -17.61 -55.70 14.73
C ASN A 799 -18.69 -55.11 13.77
N ALA A 800 -19.44 -55.93 13.02
CA ALA A 800 -20.49 -55.45 12.09
C ALA A 800 -21.87 -56.19 12.18
N LEU A 801 -22.97 -55.49 11.83
CA LEU A 801 -24.38 -55.94 11.82
C LEU A 801 -25.05 -55.63 10.48
N GLY A 802 -26.02 -56.47 10.06
CA GLY A 802 -26.87 -56.19 8.89
C GLY A 802 -26.23 -56.50 7.54
N ILE A 803 -25.30 -57.45 7.52
CA ILE A 803 -24.44 -57.77 6.38
C ILE A 803 -25.17 -58.70 5.43
N ASP A 804 -25.13 -58.39 4.14
CA ASP A 804 -25.81 -59.14 3.09
C ASP A 804 -25.03 -58.98 1.77
N THR A 805 -24.94 -60.02 0.96
CA THR A 805 -24.30 -59.95 -0.37
C THR A 805 -25.03 -58.99 -1.32
N ARG A 806 -26.32 -58.72 -1.09
CA ARG A 806 -27.08 -57.68 -1.81
C ARG A 806 -26.48 -56.29 -1.68
N LEU A 807 -25.66 -56.05 -0.65
CA LEU A 807 -24.97 -54.79 -0.48
C LEU A 807 -23.84 -54.61 -1.50
N LEU A 808 -23.35 -55.67 -2.14
CA LEU A 808 -22.31 -55.60 -3.16
C LEU A 808 -22.86 -55.15 -4.53
N ASN A 809 -22.17 -54.20 -5.15
CA ASN A 809 -22.29 -53.84 -6.55
C ASN A 809 -20.92 -54.06 -7.20
N LEU A 810 -20.79 -55.15 -7.96
CA LEU A 810 -19.53 -55.63 -8.50
C LEU A 810 -19.39 -55.26 -9.99
N GLN A 811 -18.23 -54.73 -10.40
CA GLN A 811 -17.94 -54.46 -11.80
C GLN A 811 -18.03 -55.74 -12.66
N SER A 812 -18.57 -55.62 -13.89
CA SER A 812 -18.66 -56.74 -14.83
C SER A 812 -17.28 -57.26 -15.23
N LEU A 813 -17.10 -58.58 -15.17
CA LEU A 813 -15.89 -59.29 -15.59
C LEU A 813 -15.88 -59.68 -17.07
N THR A 814 -17.03 -59.60 -17.74
CA THR A 814 -17.22 -60.06 -19.13
C THR A 814 -16.34 -59.36 -20.16
N GLY A 815 -15.89 -58.14 -19.86
CA GLY A 815 -14.94 -57.40 -20.70
C GLY A 815 -13.49 -57.90 -20.61
N TYR A 816 -13.18 -58.77 -19.64
CA TYR A 816 -11.86 -59.37 -19.45
C TYR A 816 -11.85 -60.83 -19.89
N ASP A 817 -12.79 -61.63 -19.37
CA ASP A 817 -13.03 -63.00 -19.81
C ASP A 817 -14.53 -63.35 -19.60
N PRO A 818 -15.23 -63.88 -20.62
CA PRO A 818 -16.67 -64.16 -20.54
C PRO A 818 -17.02 -65.32 -19.59
N THR A 819 -16.04 -66.11 -19.16
CA THR A 819 -16.22 -67.24 -18.23
C THR A 819 -15.99 -66.87 -16.77
N TRP A 820 -15.51 -65.65 -16.49
CA TRP A 820 -15.22 -65.23 -15.13
C TRP A 820 -16.46 -64.67 -14.45
N VAL A 821 -16.62 -65.06 -13.19
CA VAL A 821 -17.67 -64.60 -12.27
C VAL A 821 -17.05 -64.24 -10.93
N TRP A 822 -17.73 -63.38 -10.18
CA TRP A 822 -17.39 -63.11 -8.79
C TRP A 822 -17.90 -64.25 -7.90
N ASP A 823 -17.05 -64.76 -7.01
CA ASP A 823 -17.44 -65.57 -5.85
C ASP A 823 -17.51 -64.64 -4.62
N ASP A 824 -18.72 -64.47 -4.10
CA ASP A 824 -19.03 -63.68 -2.91
C ASP A 824 -19.49 -64.54 -1.72
N SER A 825 -19.33 -65.87 -1.81
CA SER A 825 -19.85 -66.82 -0.82
C SER A 825 -19.24 -66.63 0.58
N ARG A 826 -18.02 -66.08 0.64
CA ARG A 826 -17.31 -65.71 1.88
C ARG A 826 -17.41 -64.24 2.23
N PHE A 827 -18.17 -63.43 1.49
CA PHE A 827 -18.30 -62.01 1.80
C PHE A 827 -18.97 -61.83 3.16
N VAL A 828 -20.04 -62.56 3.47
CA VAL A 828 -20.78 -62.38 4.73
C VAL A 828 -20.02 -62.96 5.95
N SER A 829 -19.10 -63.91 5.74
CA SER A 829 -18.35 -64.57 6.82
C SER A 829 -16.96 -63.97 7.06
N ASP A 830 -16.24 -63.67 5.97
CA ASP A 830 -14.82 -63.28 5.98
C ASP A 830 -14.54 -62.01 5.17
N GLY A 831 -15.51 -61.49 4.41
CA GLY A 831 -15.41 -60.23 3.64
C GLY A 831 -14.51 -60.27 2.46
N VAL A 832 -14.28 -61.50 2.03
CA VAL A 832 -13.49 -61.78 0.88
C VAL A 832 -14.40 -62.05 -0.29
N ILE A 833 -14.11 -61.40 -1.41
CA ILE A 833 -14.61 -61.76 -2.73
C ILE A 833 -13.45 -62.27 -3.58
N ALA A 834 -13.75 -63.11 -4.58
CA ALA A 834 -12.74 -63.63 -5.49
C ALA A 834 -13.24 -63.73 -6.94
N ILE A 835 -12.31 -63.74 -7.89
CA ILE A 835 -12.60 -64.02 -9.31
C ILE A 835 -12.46 -65.52 -9.56
N THR A 836 -13.54 -66.16 -9.99
CA THR A 836 -13.60 -67.59 -10.33
C THR A 836 -14.20 -67.82 -11.72
N THR A 837 -14.24 -69.07 -12.20
CA THR A 837 -14.91 -69.45 -13.45
C THR A 837 -16.32 -69.98 -13.18
N VAL A 838 -17.24 -69.82 -14.13
CA VAL A 838 -18.56 -70.47 -14.05
C VAL A 838 -18.42 -71.98 -13.89
N VAL A 839 -18.83 -72.53 -12.74
CA VAL A 839 -19.01 -73.97 -12.58
C VAL A 839 -20.37 -74.33 -13.19
N PRO A 840 -20.46 -75.22 -14.19
CA PRO A 840 -21.74 -75.65 -14.71
C PRO A 840 -22.49 -76.44 -13.63
N GLU A 841 -23.48 -75.84 -12.98
CA GLU A 841 -24.46 -76.64 -12.23
C GLU A 841 -25.16 -77.56 -13.23
N PRO A 842 -25.19 -78.90 -13.04
CA PRO A 842 -26.01 -79.76 -13.87
C PRO A 842 -27.47 -79.35 -13.65
N GLY A 843 -28.06 -78.68 -14.65
CA GLY A 843 -29.39 -78.09 -14.52
C GLY A 843 -30.42 -79.11 -14.02
N ARG A 844 -31.46 -78.65 -13.32
CA ARG A 844 -32.47 -79.51 -12.67
C ARG A 844 -33.02 -80.61 -13.60
N ALA A 845 -33.04 -80.38 -14.92
CA ALA A 845 -33.38 -81.37 -15.94
C ALA A 845 -32.36 -82.54 -16.01
N MET A 846 -31.06 -82.29 -15.94
CA MET A 846 -30.01 -83.33 -15.87
C MET A 846 -30.12 -84.17 -14.59
N LEU A 847 -30.35 -83.54 -13.43
CA LEU A 847 -30.58 -84.26 -12.17
C LEU A 847 -31.87 -85.09 -12.18
N LEU A 848 -32.93 -84.58 -12.81
CA LEU A 848 -34.18 -85.32 -13.03
C LEU A 848 -33.99 -86.51 -13.99
N ILE A 849 -33.21 -86.33 -15.06
CA ILE A 849 -32.88 -87.41 -16.02
C ILE A 849 -32.01 -88.48 -15.34
N ALA A 850 -31.01 -88.09 -14.54
CA ALA A 850 -30.19 -89.03 -13.78
C ALA A 850 -31.02 -89.79 -12.71
N GLY A 851 -31.95 -89.11 -12.03
CA GLY A 851 -32.90 -89.73 -11.09
C GLY A 851 -33.88 -90.71 -11.76
N LEU A 852 -34.39 -90.36 -12.95
CA LEU A 852 -35.24 -91.25 -13.76
C LEU A 852 -34.47 -92.46 -14.31
N ALA A 853 -33.21 -92.28 -14.72
CA ALA A 853 -32.33 -93.37 -15.15
C ALA A 853 -32.05 -94.36 -13.99
N ALA A 854 -31.84 -93.87 -12.77
CA ALA A 854 -31.69 -94.72 -11.59
C ALA A 854 -32.97 -95.53 -11.27
N LEU A 855 -34.16 -94.97 -11.53
CA LEU A 855 -35.44 -95.65 -11.32
C LEU A 855 -35.66 -96.81 -12.33
N ILE A 856 -35.16 -96.67 -13.56
CA ILE A 856 -35.24 -97.69 -14.62
C ILE A 856 -34.32 -98.90 -14.34
N THR A 857 -33.25 -98.73 -13.56
CA THR A 857 -32.32 -99.84 -13.22
C THR A 857 -32.76 -100.72 -12.04
N ARG A 858 -33.87 -100.39 -11.35
CA ARG A 858 -34.40 -101.20 -10.24
C ARG A 858 -35.21 -102.41 -10.75
N ARG A 859 -34.52 -103.46 -11.19
CA ARG A 859 -35.12 -104.73 -11.65
C ARG A 859 -35.65 -105.57 -10.47
N ARG A 860 -36.92 -105.98 -10.57
CA ARG A 860 -37.69 -106.89 -9.69
C ARG A 860 -37.08 -108.31 -9.67
N ARG A 861 -36.92 -108.94 -8.50
CA ARG A 861 -36.64 -110.39 -8.36
C ARG A 861 -37.95 -111.16 -8.17
N GLN A 862 -38.20 -112.18 -8.99
CA GLN A 862 -39.20 -113.26 -8.78
C GLN A 862 -38.55 -114.65 -8.96
N VAL A 863 -38.48 -115.38 -7.84
CA VAL A 863 -38.78 -116.81 -7.49
C VAL A 863 -38.69 -117.99 -8.53
N ALA A 864 -37.89 -119.01 -8.12
CA ALA A 864 -37.96 -120.51 -8.22
C ALA A 864 -37.81 -121.25 -9.58
N PRO A 865 -37.52 -122.60 -9.65
CA PRO A 865 -37.45 -123.66 -8.61
C PRO A 865 -36.28 -124.72 -8.70
N LEU A 866 -36.31 -125.64 -7.72
CA LEU A 866 -35.63 -126.94 -7.46
C LEU A 866 -34.92 -127.72 -8.61
N GLN A 867 -33.79 -128.38 -8.30
CA GLN A 867 -33.64 -129.86 -8.26
C GLN A 867 -32.34 -130.34 -7.58
N PHE A 868 -32.46 -131.51 -6.94
CA PHE A 868 -31.47 -132.29 -6.19
C PHE A 868 -30.23 -132.71 -7.00
N HIS A 869 -29.11 -133.01 -6.33
CA HIS A 869 -28.45 -134.34 -6.33
C HIS A 869 -27.41 -134.42 -5.21
N SER A 870 -27.44 -135.55 -4.49
CA SER A 870 -26.52 -135.99 -3.44
C SER A 870 -25.20 -136.54 -3.99
N ALA A 871 -24.08 -136.35 -3.28
CA ALA A 871 -23.17 -137.40 -2.81
C ALA A 871 -21.90 -136.81 -2.17
N ALA A 872 -21.89 -136.72 -0.84
CA ALA A 872 -20.88 -137.21 0.10
C ALA A 872 -21.35 -136.86 1.52
#